data_AF-A0A975PKY2-F1
#
_entry.id   AF-A0A975PKY2-F1
#
_cell.length_a   1.000
_cell.length_b   1.000
_cell.length_c   1.000
_cell.angle_alpha   90.00
_cell.angle_beta   90.00
_cell.angle_gamma   90.00
#
_symmetry.space_group_name_H-M   'P 1'
#
loop_
_entity.id
_entity.type
_entity.pdbx_description
1 polymer ?
#
loop_
_entity_poly.entity_id
_entity_poly.type
_entity_poly.pdbx_seq_one_letter_code
_entity_poly.pdbx_strand_id
1 'polypeptide(L)'
;MRLREDHLGAPVRFRFDGVGYTGRVGDTVASALLANGVRLMARSFKYHRPRGVLTAGSEEPNALITVGRGAAAEPNVRATVQEIYEGLDVRSQSAWPSLRFDAMAVNDLGSRFLGAGFYYKTFMWPAAFWEKIYEPVIRRAAGLGGLSGKADGDVYDKAFAFCDVLVIGAGPAGLMAAATAADAGLDVILCDEDSAAGGRLLAEREQIGGSDAADWARAQAEALATRPNVRVMTRTTVTGAYDGGVFGALERVGHHRPRDGAPLECFWRITARASILCAGAIERPIAFPDNDRPGIMTAGAVRAYLNRWGVAPGKRVAVFGNNDDAHRTARDLHAAGVSVAALIDSRADVEVGDLPYPVLAGALVTGTRGRTGLRGITVEGPGGKQEVDVDCLALSGGWNPSVHLTCHMNGRPTWQRDIAAFVPTPGSIPGMEVAGACNGAFSTVACLREGAEAAARVAERLGVDTVEPRLPSADDTPTRISPLWAVTGKGRAWLDFQNDVTVKDVKQAATENFRSVEHMKRYTTQGMATDQGKNSNVAALAVLADATGRGIVETGTTTFRPPYTPVAIAAMGAGAEDKGFAPQRLTTSHAASVARGAPMIEAGLWYRPSYFPQAGETTWRESCDREVGYVRRSVGVCDVSTLGKIDIQGPDAGKLLNFVYTNVFSTLKEGRVRYGLMLREDGTVMDDGTCARLGPAHFVMTTTTAAAGDVMRHLNWVTQGLHPEWDVRFTSVTEQWAQFAVAGPQSRDLLNDLLEVPIDAESFPFMACGRVRLGGVDGRLFRISFSGEHAYEIAVPARYGASLFEALVAAAEARGGGAYGMEALNVLRIEKGFITHAEIHGRVTAFDIGAARMISAKKDCVGKTLAARPGLVDPARARLVGLRPVDKGARLTGGAHIFAAGAEAVHANDQGYVTSVGYSPDLGQMIGLGFVKRGPERMGERMQVVDHVRGVRCEVEIVETVFVDPEGGRVRG
;
A
#
# COMPACT_ATOMS: atom_id res chain seq x y z
N MET A 1 24.90 -19.15 26.95
CA MET A 1 25.38 -19.03 28.35
C MET A 1 25.98 -17.66 28.53
N ARG A 2 25.55 -16.89 29.53
CA ARG A 2 26.10 -15.55 29.79
C ARG A 2 27.48 -15.67 30.44
N LEU A 3 28.46 -14.90 29.97
CA LEU A 3 29.87 -15.01 30.38
C LEU A 3 30.28 -13.97 31.44
N ARG A 4 29.57 -12.84 31.53
CA ARG A 4 29.89 -11.69 32.42
C ARG A 4 28.60 -11.08 32.97
N GLU A 5 28.61 -10.59 34.21
CA GLU A 5 27.45 -9.93 34.87
C GLU A 5 27.65 -8.41 35.06
N ASP A 6 28.88 -7.96 34.94
CA ASP A 6 29.49 -6.75 35.48
C ASP A 6 29.37 -5.51 34.57
N HIS A 7 28.88 -5.68 33.33
CA HIS A 7 28.75 -4.60 32.33
C HIS A 7 27.36 -4.54 31.66
N LEU A 8 26.33 -5.13 32.27
CA LEU A 8 25.03 -5.33 31.63
C LEU A 8 23.94 -4.44 32.20
N GLY A 9 23.01 -4.03 31.34
CA GLY A 9 21.83 -3.25 31.71
C GLY A 9 20.94 -3.93 32.76
N ALA A 10 19.91 -3.22 33.23
CA ALA A 10 18.98 -3.75 34.22
C ALA A 10 18.34 -5.08 33.76
N PRO A 11 18.01 -6.01 34.70
CA PRO A 11 17.33 -7.24 34.35
C PRO A 11 15.92 -6.96 33.79
N VAL A 12 15.51 -7.73 32.79
CA VAL A 12 14.20 -7.61 32.11
C VAL A 12 13.52 -8.98 32.05
N ARG A 13 12.24 -9.05 32.43
CA ARG A 13 11.47 -10.30 32.38
C ARG A 13 10.58 -10.35 31.15
N PHE A 14 10.62 -11.48 30.46
CA PHE A 14 9.77 -11.76 29.31
C PHE A 14 9.33 -13.23 29.31
N ARG A 15 8.38 -13.59 28.45
CA ARG A 15 7.90 -14.96 28.28
C ARG A 15 8.15 -15.45 26.87
N PHE A 16 8.60 -16.69 26.75
CA PHE A 16 8.69 -17.41 25.48
C PHE A 16 7.97 -18.76 25.63
N ASP A 17 6.99 -19.03 24.77
CA ASP A 17 6.13 -20.22 24.83
C ASP A 17 5.50 -20.45 26.22
N GLY A 18 5.11 -19.36 26.89
CA GLY A 18 4.52 -19.37 28.22
C GLY A 18 5.49 -19.60 29.38
N VAL A 19 6.78 -19.83 29.10
CA VAL A 19 7.84 -19.95 30.11
C VAL A 19 8.49 -18.59 30.35
N GLY A 20 8.68 -18.22 31.62
CA GLY A 20 9.35 -16.97 32.00
C GLY A 20 10.86 -17.07 31.89
N TYR A 21 11.49 -16.05 31.30
CA TYR A 21 12.93 -15.91 31.17
C TYR A 21 13.37 -14.53 31.67
N THR A 22 14.64 -14.41 32.05
CA THR A 22 15.27 -13.13 32.41
C THR A 22 16.39 -12.83 31.43
N GLY A 23 16.35 -11.66 30.83
CA GLY A 23 17.46 -11.08 30.06
C GLY A 23 17.89 -9.75 30.68
N ARG A 24 18.52 -8.90 29.86
CA ARG A 24 19.02 -7.58 30.23
C ARG A 24 18.52 -6.54 29.22
N VAL A 25 18.41 -5.28 29.63
CA VAL A 25 18.16 -4.17 28.69
C VAL A 25 19.21 -4.20 27.57
N GLY A 26 18.76 -4.09 26.31
CA GLY A 26 19.59 -4.23 25.11
C GLY A 26 19.70 -5.65 24.55
N ASP A 27 19.26 -6.68 25.29
CA ASP A 27 19.10 -8.01 24.72
C ASP A 27 17.96 -8.02 23.69
N THR A 28 18.17 -8.78 22.62
CA THR A 28 17.10 -9.27 21.74
C THR A 28 16.54 -10.58 22.29
N VAL A 29 15.35 -11.00 21.84
CA VAL A 29 14.77 -12.30 22.23
C VAL A 29 15.75 -13.44 21.97
N ALA A 30 16.46 -13.44 20.83
CA ALA A 30 17.46 -14.47 20.50
C ALA A 30 18.63 -14.47 21.50
N SER A 31 19.22 -13.31 21.77
CA SER A 31 20.36 -13.20 22.71
C SER A 31 19.97 -13.62 24.13
N ALA A 32 18.78 -13.22 24.61
CA ALA A 32 18.27 -13.59 25.93
C ALA A 32 17.96 -15.09 26.03
N LEU A 33 17.38 -15.70 24.98
CA LEU A 33 17.14 -17.14 24.94
C LEU A 33 18.46 -17.93 24.95
N LEU A 34 19.47 -17.53 24.17
CA LEU A 34 20.80 -18.13 24.19
C LEU A 34 21.50 -17.96 25.55
N ALA A 35 21.33 -16.81 26.22
CA ALA A 35 21.83 -16.58 27.57
C ALA A 35 21.27 -17.60 28.57
N ASN A 36 19.98 -17.94 28.41
CA ASN A 36 19.24 -18.94 29.19
C ASN A 36 19.39 -20.39 28.68
N GLY A 37 20.30 -20.65 27.72
CA GLY A 37 20.58 -22.00 27.22
C GLY A 37 19.53 -22.58 26.26
N VAL A 38 18.61 -21.75 25.75
CA VAL A 38 17.59 -22.14 24.78
C VAL A 38 18.18 -22.04 23.37
N ARG A 39 18.37 -23.20 22.72
CA ARG A 39 18.89 -23.29 21.33
C ARG A 39 17.81 -23.56 20.29
N LEU A 40 16.75 -24.26 20.68
CA LEU A 40 15.62 -24.56 19.82
C LEU A 40 14.63 -23.40 19.93
N MET A 41 14.40 -22.69 18.83
CA MET A 41 13.54 -21.50 18.79
C MET A 41 12.40 -21.62 17.78
N ALA A 42 12.58 -22.45 16.74
CA ALA A 42 11.60 -22.60 15.67
C ALA A 42 11.61 -24.01 15.05
N ARG A 43 10.69 -24.21 14.11
CA ARG A 43 10.59 -25.39 13.25
C ARG A 43 10.66 -24.98 11.80
N SER A 44 11.28 -25.81 10.96
CA SER A 44 11.37 -25.55 9.54
C SER A 44 10.01 -25.64 8.86
N PHE A 45 9.81 -24.85 7.81
CA PHE A 45 8.53 -24.65 7.14
C PHE A 45 7.86 -25.95 6.64
N LYS A 46 8.61 -26.79 5.92
CA LYS A 46 8.08 -27.94 5.18
C LYS A 46 8.28 -29.24 5.95
N TYR A 47 9.48 -29.41 6.49
CA TYR A 47 9.89 -30.65 7.14
C TYR A 47 9.75 -30.63 8.67
N HIS A 48 9.39 -29.49 9.26
CA HIS A 48 9.28 -29.32 10.72
C HIS A 48 10.56 -29.75 11.47
N ARG A 49 11.71 -29.54 10.83
CA ARG A 49 13.00 -29.84 11.45
C ARG A 49 13.28 -28.85 12.57
N PRO A 50 13.88 -29.28 13.70
CA PRO A 50 14.26 -28.36 14.77
C PRO A 50 15.20 -27.28 14.24
N ARG A 51 14.90 -25.99 14.48
CA ARG A 51 15.75 -24.87 14.08
C ARG A 51 16.11 -23.98 15.28
N GLY A 52 17.34 -23.50 15.28
CA GLY A 52 17.81 -22.45 16.17
C GLY A 52 18.13 -21.20 15.37
N VAL A 53 18.45 -20.12 16.08
CA VAL A 53 18.95 -18.90 15.45
C VAL A 53 20.21 -19.19 14.63
N LEU A 54 20.31 -18.62 13.43
CA LEU A 54 21.46 -18.77 12.53
C LEU A 54 22.36 -17.53 12.55
N THR A 55 21.77 -16.36 12.72
CA THR A 55 22.39 -15.04 12.50
C THR A 55 22.14 -14.09 13.69
N ALA A 56 22.38 -12.79 13.53
CA ALA A 56 22.20 -11.80 14.60
C ALA A 56 21.48 -10.51 14.18
N GLY A 57 21.05 -10.38 12.92
CA GLY A 57 20.34 -9.20 12.42
C GLY A 57 19.01 -9.50 11.72
N SER A 58 18.60 -8.62 10.80
CA SER A 58 17.35 -8.71 10.05
C SER A 58 17.34 -9.82 8.98
N GLU A 59 18.52 -10.39 8.70
CA GLU A 59 18.76 -11.52 7.79
C GLU A 59 18.38 -12.89 8.36
N GLU A 60 17.94 -12.97 9.62
CA GLU A 60 17.62 -14.22 10.30
C GLU A 60 16.53 -15.05 9.58
N PRO A 61 16.83 -16.28 9.13
CA PRO A 61 15.88 -17.11 8.41
C PRO A 61 15.12 -18.10 9.30
N ASN A 62 15.62 -18.43 10.49
CA ASN A 62 15.09 -19.54 11.30
C ASN A 62 14.22 -19.07 12.46
N ALA A 63 14.76 -18.22 13.33
CA ALA A 63 14.16 -17.88 14.62
C ALA A 63 13.03 -16.85 14.48
N LEU A 64 11.96 -17.24 13.79
CA LEU A 64 10.73 -16.45 13.63
C LEU A 64 9.76 -16.73 14.77
N ILE A 65 9.23 -15.65 15.35
CA ILE A 65 8.34 -15.65 16.51
C ILE A 65 7.07 -14.83 16.22
N THR A 66 6.04 -15.09 17.01
CA THR A 66 4.87 -14.21 17.13
C THR A 66 5.00 -13.36 18.39
N VAL A 67 4.90 -12.04 18.26
CA VAL A 67 4.88 -11.08 19.37
C VAL A 67 3.43 -10.76 19.76
N GLY A 68 3.13 -10.60 21.04
CA GLY A 68 1.81 -10.16 21.51
C GLY A 68 0.73 -11.25 21.46
N ARG A 69 -0.55 -10.88 21.66
CA ARG A 69 -1.72 -11.79 21.68
C ARG A 69 -2.99 -11.11 21.16
N GLY A 70 -3.95 -11.89 20.68
CA GLY A 70 -5.24 -11.33 20.25
C GLY A 70 -5.07 -10.40 19.05
N ALA A 71 -5.70 -9.23 19.07
CA ALA A 71 -5.56 -8.21 18.02
C ALA A 71 -4.09 -7.76 17.83
N ALA A 72 -3.35 -7.67 18.93
CA ALA A 72 -1.95 -7.28 19.01
C ALA A 72 -0.94 -8.34 18.52
N ALA A 73 -1.40 -9.48 17.99
CA ALA A 73 -0.50 -10.57 17.63
C ALA A 73 0.18 -10.30 16.28
N GLU A 74 1.49 -10.15 16.30
CA GLU A 74 2.31 -9.92 15.10
C GLU A 74 3.18 -11.15 14.80
N PRO A 75 2.89 -11.91 13.73
CA PRO A 75 3.67 -13.07 13.34
C PRO A 75 4.91 -12.71 12.52
N ASN A 76 5.85 -13.67 12.40
CA ASN A 76 7.05 -13.61 11.56
C ASN A 76 8.05 -12.51 11.95
N VAL A 77 7.98 -12.03 13.19
CA VAL A 77 9.01 -11.17 13.78
C VAL A 77 10.27 -12.01 13.99
N ARG A 78 11.45 -11.46 13.70
CA ARG A 78 12.72 -12.19 13.97
C ARG A 78 13.10 -12.00 15.42
N ALA A 79 13.41 -13.10 16.10
CA ALA A 79 13.90 -13.04 17.48
C ALA A 79 15.22 -12.25 17.61
N THR A 80 15.97 -12.11 16.52
CA THR A 80 17.23 -11.36 16.44
C THR A 80 17.06 -9.85 16.41
N VAL A 81 15.87 -9.32 16.09
CA VAL A 81 15.62 -7.86 16.01
C VAL A 81 14.66 -7.37 17.09
N GLN A 82 13.86 -8.27 17.68
CA GLN A 82 12.93 -7.93 18.76
C GLN A 82 13.71 -7.74 20.07
N GLU A 83 13.88 -6.49 20.49
CA GLU A 83 14.39 -6.14 21.82
C GLU A 83 13.43 -6.62 22.91
N ILE A 84 13.96 -7.15 24.02
CA ILE A 84 13.12 -7.52 25.16
C ILE A 84 12.75 -6.29 25.98
N TYR A 85 11.51 -6.28 26.49
CA TYR A 85 11.03 -5.30 27.46
C TYR A 85 10.18 -5.99 28.53
N GLU A 86 9.93 -5.30 29.64
CA GLU A 86 9.22 -5.88 30.78
C GLU A 86 7.81 -6.33 30.38
N GLY A 87 7.52 -7.62 30.57
CA GLY A 87 6.22 -8.19 30.24
C GLY A 87 6.03 -8.57 28.77
N LEU A 88 7.08 -8.49 27.93
CA LEU A 88 7.04 -9.01 26.56
C LEU A 88 6.62 -10.50 26.57
N ASP A 89 5.65 -10.84 25.72
CA ASP A 89 5.17 -12.21 25.51
C ASP A 89 5.33 -12.60 24.05
N VAL A 90 6.15 -13.62 23.82
CA VAL A 90 6.50 -14.14 22.50
C VAL A 90 6.27 -15.64 22.40
N ARG A 91 5.94 -16.12 21.21
CA ARG A 91 5.62 -17.53 20.95
C ARG A 91 6.33 -18.03 19.71
N SER A 92 6.78 -19.29 19.75
CA SER A 92 7.32 -19.97 18.58
C SER A 92 6.24 -20.21 17.54
N GLN A 93 6.66 -20.32 16.28
CA GLN A 93 5.77 -20.54 15.14
C GLN A 93 5.99 -21.94 14.55
N SER A 94 5.00 -22.39 13.77
CA SER A 94 5.07 -23.64 13.00
C SER A 94 5.36 -24.89 13.85
N ALA A 95 4.91 -24.92 15.10
CA ALA A 95 5.09 -26.06 16.00
C ALA A 95 3.77 -26.50 16.65
N TRP A 96 3.40 -27.78 16.51
CA TRP A 96 2.18 -28.32 17.14
C TRP A 96 2.39 -29.73 17.73
N PRO A 97 1.96 -30.00 18.98
CA PRO A 97 1.37 -29.06 19.93
C PRO A 97 2.39 -28.14 20.62
N SER A 98 3.70 -28.42 20.51
CA SER A 98 4.74 -27.59 21.13
C SER A 98 6.03 -27.61 20.33
N LEU A 99 6.91 -26.63 20.58
CA LEU A 99 8.21 -26.55 19.92
C LEU A 99 9.08 -27.81 20.12
N ARG A 100 9.04 -28.42 21.30
CA ARG A 100 9.81 -29.64 21.62
C ARG A 100 9.19 -30.90 21.02
N PHE A 101 7.86 -31.01 21.08
CA PHE A 101 7.08 -32.15 20.58
C PHE A 101 6.20 -31.68 19.43
N ASP A 102 6.74 -31.73 18.21
CA ASP A 102 6.05 -31.34 16.99
C ASP A 102 5.62 -32.60 16.21
N ALA A 103 4.31 -32.84 16.12
CA ALA A 103 3.74 -33.99 15.44
C ALA A 103 3.99 -33.94 13.92
N MET A 104 4.08 -32.73 13.34
CA MET A 104 4.32 -32.54 11.91
C MET A 104 5.76 -32.88 11.50
N ALA A 105 6.66 -33.11 12.47
CA ALA A 105 8.01 -33.62 12.21
C ALA A 105 8.03 -35.01 11.54
N VAL A 106 6.88 -35.71 11.47
CA VAL A 106 6.72 -36.93 10.66
C VAL A 106 6.94 -36.66 9.15
N ASN A 107 6.69 -35.43 8.68
CA ASN A 107 6.94 -35.02 7.29
C ASN A 107 8.41 -35.23 6.88
N ASP A 108 9.35 -35.14 7.84
CA ASP A 108 10.77 -35.33 7.58
C ASP A 108 11.09 -36.76 7.09
N LEU A 109 10.31 -37.76 7.52
CA LEU A 109 10.45 -39.16 7.07
C LEU A 109 10.07 -39.32 5.60
N GLY A 110 9.10 -38.53 5.12
CA GLY A 110 8.67 -38.48 3.73
C GLY A 110 9.54 -37.61 2.82
N SER A 111 10.62 -37.00 3.33
CA SER A 111 11.41 -36.00 2.61
C SER A 111 11.91 -36.43 1.23
N ARG A 112 12.14 -37.73 0.99
CA ARG A 112 12.56 -38.27 -0.32
C ARG A 112 11.52 -38.06 -1.43
N PHE A 113 10.24 -38.03 -1.08
CA PHE A 113 9.13 -37.86 -2.03
C PHE A 113 8.74 -36.38 -2.18
N LEU A 114 9.11 -35.54 -1.21
CA LEU A 114 8.81 -34.12 -1.18
C LEU A 114 9.95 -33.29 -1.79
N GLY A 115 10.37 -33.57 -3.02
CA GLY A 115 11.39 -32.77 -3.73
C GLY A 115 10.87 -31.39 -4.18
N ALA A 116 11.74 -30.58 -4.79
CA ALA A 116 11.32 -29.37 -5.50
C ALA A 116 10.23 -29.68 -6.53
N GLY A 117 9.23 -28.79 -6.61
CA GLY A 117 8.09 -28.90 -7.52
C GLY A 117 7.09 -30.02 -7.24
N PHE A 118 7.21 -30.77 -6.12
CA PHE A 118 6.29 -31.88 -5.77
C PHE A 118 4.81 -31.48 -5.83
N TYR A 119 4.46 -30.31 -5.26
CA TYR A 119 3.07 -29.87 -5.21
C TYR A 119 2.44 -29.69 -6.61
N TYR A 120 3.22 -29.17 -7.57
CA TYR A 120 2.78 -28.99 -8.96
C TYR A 120 2.57 -30.34 -9.68
N LYS A 121 3.26 -31.39 -9.26
CA LYS A 121 3.20 -32.71 -9.90
C LYS A 121 2.12 -33.60 -9.29
N THR A 122 1.85 -33.44 -7.99
CA THR A 122 1.01 -34.39 -7.23
C THR A 122 -0.42 -33.90 -7.01
N PHE A 123 -0.63 -32.61 -6.75
CA PHE A 123 -1.94 -32.11 -6.28
C PHE A 123 -2.79 -31.43 -7.37
N MET A 124 -2.38 -31.46 -8.64
CA MET A 124 -3.17 -30.87 -9.74
C MET A 124 -4.24 -31.82 -10.29
N TRP A 125 -4.31 -33.07 -9.80
CA TRP A 125 -5.28 -34.06 -10.27
C TRP A 125 -5.86 -34.89 -9.09
N PRO A 126 -7.18 -35.17 -9.08
CA PRO A 126 -8.22 -34.63 -9.94
C PRO A 126 -8.48 -33.13 -9.70
N ALA A 127 -8.83 -32.35 -10.73
CA ALA A 127 -9.01 -30.90 -10.62
C ALA A 127 -10.03 -30.50 -9.53
N ALA A 128 -11.12 -31.26 -9.38
CA ALA A 128 -12.15 -31.01 -8.37
C ALA A 128 -11.64 -31.14 -6.92
N PHE A 129 -10.51 -31.83 -6.69
CA PHE A 129 -9.91 -31.99 -5.36
C PHE A 129 -9.01 -30.82 -4.98
N TRP A 130 -8.53 -30.05 -5.96
CA TRP A 130 -7.70 -28.87 -5.68
C TRP A 130 -8.41 -27.91 -4.74
N GLU A 131 -9.57 -27.37 -5.15
CA GLU A 131 -10.30 -26.38 -4.34
C GLU A 131 -10.93 -27.00 -3.07
N LYS A 132 -11.35 -28.26 -3.12
CA LYS A 132 -12.14 -28.89 -2.05
C LYS A 132 -11.31 -29.56 -0.96
N ILE A 133 -10.10 -30.04 -1.28
CA ILE A 133 -9.30 -30.89 -0.38
C ILE A 133 -7.87 -30.39 -0.29
N TYR A 134 -7.15 -30.30 -1.41
CA TYR A 134 -5.72 -30.03 -1.40
C TYR A 134 -5.42 -28.59 -0.98
N GLU A 135 -6.08 -27.59 -1.60
CA GLU A 135 -5.86 -26.18 -1.29
C GLU A 135 -6.18 -25.84 0.18
N PRO A 136 -7.32 -26.23 0.77
CA PRO A 136 -7.60 -25.92 2.18
C PRO A 136 -6.58 -26.53 3.15
N VAL A 137 -6.19 -27.79 2.92
CA VAL A 137 -5.20 -28.49 3.77
C VAL A 137 -3.81 -27.88 3.60
N ILE A 138 -3.39 -27.62 2.36
CA ILE A 138 -2.08 -27.02 2.06
C ILE A 138 -2.04 -25.60 2.62
N ARG A 139 -3.06 -24.75 2.43
CA ARG A 139 -3.08 -23.38 3.00
C ARG A 139 -2.94 -23.38 4.53
N ARG A 140 -3.57 -24.34 5.20
CA ARG A 140 -3.46 -24.47 6.67
C ARG A 140 -2.10 -24.97 7.13
N ALA A 141 -1.44 -25.81 6.33
CA ALA A 141 -0.13 -26.39 6.64
C ALA A 141 1.07 -25.59 6.12
N ALA A 142 0.88 -24.75 5.10
CA ALA A 142 1.93 -24.04 4.35
C ALA A 142 2.09 -22.57 4.78
N GLY A 143 1.79 -22.24 6.04
CA GLY A 143 2.06 -20.92 6.63
C GLY A 143 3.10 -21.02 7.76
N LEU A 144 3.95 -19.99 7.91
CA LEU A 144 4.86 -19.88 9.06
C LEU A 144 4.11 -19.38 10.31
N GLY A 145 3.82 -18.08 10.36
CA GLY A 145 3.00 -17.44 11.40
C GLY A 145 1.58 -17.11 10.93
N GLY A 146 0.62 -17.18 11.85
CA GLY A 146 -0.80 -16.93 11.59
C GLY A 146 -1.26 -15.55 12.05
N LEU A 147 -2.09 -14.89 11.24
CA LEU A 147 -2.76 -13.64 11.62
C LEU A 147 -3.88 -13.88 12.64
N SER A 148 -4.16 -12.89 13.48
CA SER A 148 -5.18 -12.99 14.53
C SER A 148 -6.62 -13.01 14.00
N GLY A 149 -6.85 -12.49 12.79
CA GLY A 149 -8.18 -12.27 12.21
C GLY A 149 -8.98 -11.14 12.87
N LYS A 150 -8.39 -10.41 13.82
CA LYS A 150 -9.01 -9.26 14.50
C LYS A 150 -8.44 -7.96 13.94
N ALA A 151 -9.22 -6.88 14.01
CA ALA A 151 -8.72 -5.55 13.68
C ALA A 151 -7.58 -5.16 14.63
N ASP A 152 -6.52 -4.59 14.06
CA ASP A 152 -5.41 -4.04 14.81
C ASP A 152 -5.84 -2.71 15.47
N GLY A 153 -5.52 -2.55 16.75
CA GLY A 153 -5.82 -1.35 17.53
C GLY A 153 -4.58 -0.53 17.87
N ASP A 154 -3.41 -0.91 17.35
CA ASP A 154 -2.18 -0.15 17.51
C ASP A 154 -2.23 1.17 16.75
N VAL A 155 -1.53 2.17 17.30
CA VAL A 155 -1.36 3.47 16.66
C VAL A 155 -0.16 3.39 15.73
N TYR A 156 -0.29 3.95 14.54
CA TYR A 156 0.78 4.08 13.55
C TYR A 156 0.88 5.53 13.08
N ASP A 157 2.06 5.92 12.62
CA ASP A 157 2.28 7.27 12.11
C ASP A 157 2.96 7.26 10.74
N LYS A 158 2.85 8.38 10.03
CA LYS A 158 3.59 8.66 8.79
C LYS A 158 4.21 10.04 8.86
N ALA A 159 5.48 10.15 8.46
CA ALA A 159 6.21 11.40 8.55
C ALA A 159 7.00 11.69 7.27
N PHE A 160 7.33 12.97 7.09
CA PHE A 160 8.08 13.47 5.94
C PHE A 160 9.32 14.20 6.44
N ALA A 161 10.47 13.87 5.85
CA ALA A 161 11.74 14.51 6.18
C ALA A 161 12.49 14.93 4.92
N PHE A 162 13.33 15.95 5.07
CA PHE A 162 14.19 16.50 4.02
C PHE A 162 15.59 16.66 4.60
N CYS A 163 16.62 16.41 3.79
CA CYS A 163 18.01 16.67 4.17
C CYS A 163 18.88 16.92 2.93
N ASP A 164 20.08 17.44 3.12
CA ASP A 164 21.08 17.49 2.06
C ASP A 164 21.62 16.08 1.77
N VAL A 165 21.94 15.33 2.83
CA VAL A 165 22.54 13.99 2.71
C VAL A 165 21.82 12.98 3.61
N LEU A 166 21.35 11.89 2.99
CA LEU A 166 20.90 10.70 3.71
C LEU A 166 22.04 9.67 3.77
N VAL A 167 22.56 9.39 4.96
CA VAL A 167 23.53 8.30 5.19
C VAL A 167 22.78 7.07 5.67
N ILE A 168 22.95 5.95 4.96
CA ILE A 168 22.19 4.70 5.17
C ILE A 168 23.11 3.63 5.75
N GLY A 169 22.96 3.34 7.04
CA GLY A 169 23.79 2.45 7.83
C GLY A 169 24.81 3.24 8.67
N ALA A 170 24.85 2.98 9.97
CA ALA A 170 25.71 3.61 10.96
C ALA A 170 26.88 2.70 11.39
N GLY A 171 27.42 1.92 10.45
CA GLY A 171 28.71 1.25 10.61
C GLY A 171 29.90 2.24 10.58
N PRO A 172 31.16 1.74 10.53
CA PRO A 172 32.34 2.60 10.50
C PRO A 172 32.31 3.60 9.33
N ALA A 173 31.94 3.13 8.12
CA ALA A 173 31.80 3.98 6.94
C ALA A 173 30.72 5.05 7.12
N GLY A 174 29.56 4.68 7.66
CA GLY A 174 28.43 5.60 7.84
C GLY A 174 28.67 6.66 8.91
N LEU A 175 29.25 6.28 10.05
CA LEU A 175 29.65 7.23 11.08
C LEU A 175 30.66 8.25 10.54
N MET A 176 31.65 7.78 9.78
CA MET A 176 32.65 8.68 9.17
C MET A 176 32.05 9.55 8.06
N ALA A 177 31.16 9.00 7.24
CA ALA A 177 30.45 9.75 6.20
C ALA A 177 29.56 10.85 6.80
N ALA A 178 28.78 10.52 7.84
CA ALA A 178 27.92 11.47 8.53
C ALA A 178 28.73 12.58 9.22
N ALA A 179 29.83 12.25 9.90
CA ALA A 179 30.71 13.24 10.52
C ALA A 179 31.33 14.18 9.50
N THR A 180 31.87 13.63 8.40
CA THR A 180 32.50 14.42 7.35
C THR A 180 31.50 15.33 6.63
N ALA A 181 30.32 14.81 6.27
CA ALA A 181 29.26 15.60 5.64
C ALA A 181 28.75 16.71 6.58
N ALA A 182 28.58 16.40 7.86
CA ALA A 182 28.16 17.38 8.85
C ALA A 182 29.23 18.45 9.13
N ASP A 183 30.52 18.09 9.10
CA ASP A 183 31.64 19.05 9.21
C ASP A 183 31.69 20.00 8.01
N ALA A 184 31.32 19.53 6.82
CA ALA A 184 31.11 20.38 5.64
C ALA A 184 29.86 21.28 5.74
N GLY A 185 29.10 21.20 6.83
CA GLY A 185 27.92 22.05 7.07
C GLY A 185 26.63 21.59 6.40
N LEU A 186 26.60 20.37 5.86
CA LEU A 186 25.41 19.78 5.24
C LEU A 186 24.39 19.33 6.31
N ASP A 187 23.09 19.39 5.99
CA ASP A 187 22.04 18.77 6.82
C ASP A 187 22.00 17.26 6.58
N VAL A 188 22.27 16.47 7.63
CA VAL A 188 22.49 15.03 7.54
C VAL A 188 21.41 14.27 8.31
N ILE A 189 20.80 13.29 7.66
CA ILE A 189 20.05 12.23 8.34
C ILE A 189 20.87 10.95 8.27
N LEU A 190 21.19 10.37 9.43
CA LEU A 190 21.86 9.06 9.54
C LEU A 190 20.84 8.03 10.02
N CYS A 191 20.47 7.09 9.16
CA CYS A 191 19.53 6.01 9.49
C CYS A 191 20.28 4.69 9.69
N ASP A 192 19.92 3.93 10.73
CA ASP A 192 20.38 2.56 10.93
C ASP A 192 19.25 1.67 11.45
N GLU A 193 19.19 0.42 10.95
CA GLU A 193 18.13 -0.52 11.33
C GLU A 193 18.28 -1.08 12.75
N ASP A 194 19.47 -1.02 13.33
CA ASP A 194 19.80 -1.53 14.65
C ASP A 194 19.38 -0.54 15.75
N SER A 195 19.25 -1.06 16.96
CA SER A 195 19.00 -0.34 18.21
C SER A 195 20.12 0.62 18.63
N ALA A 196 21.33 0.44 18.09
CA ALA A 196 22.52 1.23 18.41
C ALA A 196 23.41 1.40 17.16
N ALA A 197 24.03 2.57 17.05
CA ALA A 197 25.01 2.84 15.99
C ALA A 197 26.32 2.08 16.24
N GLY A 198 27.02 1.75 15.15
CA GLY A 198 28.31 1.04 15.14
C GLY A 198 28.35 -0.11 14.14
N GLY A 199 27.20 -0.65 13.74
CA GLY A 199 27.12 -1.79 12.82
C GLY A 199 28.01 -2.94 13.28
N ARG A 200 28.89 -3.42 12.40
CA ARG A 200 29.83 -4.52 12.71
C ARG A 200 30.75 -4.21 13.90
N LEU A 201 31.07 -2.95 14.18
CA LEU A 201 31.95 -2.57 15.30
C LEU A 201 31.41 -3.02 16.66
N LEU A 202 30.08 -3.16 16.78
CA LEU A 202 29.43 -3.67 18.01
C LEU A 202 29.75 -5.16 18.26
N ALA A 203 30.17 -5.89 17.24
CA ALA A 203 30.44 -7.32 17.28
C ALA A 203 31.94 -7.66 17.27
N GLU A 204 32.84 -6.67 17.22
CA GLU A 204 34.29 -6.86 17.05
C GLU A 204 35.05 -6.32 18.28
N ARG A 205 36.28 -6.82 18.50
CA ARG A 205 37.16 -6.41 19.61
C ARG A 205 38.43 -5.69 19.17
N GLU A 206 38.40 -5.12 17.98
CA GLU A 206 39.48 -4.30 17.46
C GLU A 206 39.49 -2.90 18.09
N GLN A 207 40.61 -2.20 17.92
CA GLN A 207 40.80 -0.84 18.42
C GLN A 207 40.71 0.17 17.28
N ILE A 208 40.03 1.30 17.53
CA ILE A 208 39.94 2.44 16.62
C ILE A 208 40.46 3.68 17.35
N GLY A 209 41.52 4.28 16.83
CA GLY A 209 42.18 5.43 17.46
C GLY A 209 42.62 5.18 18.92
N GLY A 210 42.93 3.92 19.26
CA GLY A 210 43.31 3.49 20.62
C GLY A 210 42.15 3.28 21.60
N SER A 211 40.90 3.30 21.13
CA SER A 211 39.70 2.94 21.91
C SER A 211 39.06 1.65 21.39
N ASP A 212 38.35 0.91 22.23
CA ASP A 212 37.54 -0.23 21.79
C ASP A 212 36.54 0.19 20.70
N ALA A 213 36.42 -0.60 19.64
CA ALA A 213 35.61 -0.27 18.46
C ALA A 213 34.15 0.11 18.80
N ALA A 214 33.51 -0.63 19.71
CA ALA A 214 32.14 -0.34 20.15
C ALA A 214 32.02 0.98 20.93
N ASP A 215 33.02 1.29 21.78
CA ASP A 215 33.05 2.55 22.53
C ASP A 215 33.33 3.75 21.63
N TRP A 216 34.23 3.60 20.65
CA TRP A 216 34.45 4.61 19.62
C TRP A 216 33.17 4.90 18.85
N ALA A 217 32.46 3.86 18.40
CA ALA A 217 31.21 4.01 17.66
C ALA A 217 30.13 4.75 18.46
N ARG A 218 29.97 4.37 19.74
CA ARG A 218 29.05 5.04 20.67
C ARG A 218 29.41 6.51 20.83
N ALA A 219 30.68 6.82 21.10
CA ALA A 219 31.14 8.21 21.27
C ALA A 219 30.94 9.04 20.00
N GLN A 220 31.17 8.48 18.81
CA GLN A 220 30.90 9.15 17.53
C GLN A 220 29.41 9.41 17.32
N ALA A 221 28.55 8.44 17.60
CA ALA A 221 27.10 8.61 17.45
C ALA A 221 26.54 9.65 18.44
N GLU A 222 27.02 9.64 19.70
CA GLU A 222 26.71 10.66 20.71
C GLU A 222 27.16 12.05 20.24
N ALA A 223 28.40 12.18 19.72
CA ALA A 223 28.90 13.44 19.20
C ALA A 223 28.07 13.95 18.01
N LEU A 224 27.71 13.08 17.06
CA LEU A 224 26.84 13.41 15.93
C LEU A 224 25.47 13.89 16.40
N ALA A 225 24.86 13.22 17.38
CA ALA A 225 23.53 13.59 17.89
C ALA A 225 23.50 14.96 18.58
N THR A 226 24.64 15.51 19.01
CA THR A 226 24.74 16.87 19.57
C THR A 226 24.82 17.96 18.50
N ARG A 227 25.05 17.60 17.22
CA ARG A 227 25.19 18.57 16.14
C ARG A 227 23.82 19.06 15.66
N PRO A 228 23.64 20.37 15.45
CA PRO A 228 22.34 20.93 15.05
C PRO A 228 21.90 20.54 13.64
N ASN A 229 22.85 20.17 12.76
CA ASN A 229 22.63 19.75 11.38
C ASN A 229 22.68 18.22 11.20
N VAL A 230 22.53 17.45 12.27
CA VAL A 230 22.52 15.98 12.19
C VAL A 230 21.34 15.41 12.94
N ARG A 231 20.59 14.52 12.29
CA ARG A 231 19.59 13.67 12.92
C ARG A 231 20.02 12.21 12.85
N VAL A 232 20.25 11.61 14.02
CA VAL A 232 20.55 10.18 14.14
C VAL A 232 19.26 9.41 14.39
N MET A 233 18.92 8.49 13.49
CA MET A 233 17.71 7.67 13.50
C MET A 233 18.09 6.19 13.61
N THR A 234 18.24 5.69 14.84
CA THR A 234 18.35 4.25 15.09
C THR A 234 16.99 3.57 14.95
N ARG A 235 16.95 2.24 14.91
CA ARG A 235 15.72 1.44 14.71
C ARG A 235 14.96 1.83 13.44
N THR A 236 15.65 2.42 12.47
CA THR A 236 15.08 3.00 11.27
C THR A 236 15.69 2.33 10.06
N THR A 237 14.94 1.40 9.46
CA THR A 237 15.38 0.72 8.26
C THR A 237 15.01 1.55 7.04
N VAL A 238 15.98 1.94 6.21
CA VAL A 238 15.67 2.47 4.86
C VAL A 238 15.25 1.30 3.97
N THR A 239 13.97 1.27 3.61
CA THR A 239 13.31 0.12 2.97
C THR A 239 13.36 0.18 1.45
N GLY A 240 13.42 1.38 0.86
CA GLY A 240 13.33 1.57 -0.58
C GLY A 240 13.99 2.86 -1.05
N ALA A 241 14.48 2.85 -2.30
CA ALA A 241 14.98 4.01 -3.01
C ALA A 241 14.10 4.20 -4.26
N TYR A 242 13.67 5.43 -4.51
CA TYR A 242 12.70 5.81 -5.52
C TYR A 242 13.16 7.06 -6.29
N ASP A 243 12.48 7.37 -7.39
CA ASP A 243 12.78 8.53 -8.23
C ASP A 243 12.79 9.86 -7.45
N GLY A 244 13.63 10.80 -7.90
CA GLY A 244 13.69 12.16 -7.34
C GLY A 244 14.37 12.27 -5.98
N GLY A 245 15.28 11.34 -5.63
CA GLY A 245 15.99 11.36 -4.34
C GLY A 245 15.08 11.02 -3.16
N VAL A 246 14.04 10.22 -3.39
CA VAL A 246 13.05 9.86 -2.38
C VAL A 246 13.34 8.46 -1.83
N PHE A 247 13.31 8.33 -0.51
CA PHE A 247 13.56 7.09 0.21
C PHE A 247 12.38 6.78 1.14
N GLY A 248 11.97 5.52 1.18
CA GLY A 248 11.07 5.01 2.20
C GLY A 248 11.87 4.48 3.38
N ALA A 249 11.48 4.79 4.60
CA ALA A 249 12.07 4.22 5.80
C ALA A 249 11.01 3.85 6.84
N LEU A 250 11.26 2.81 7.62
CA LEU A 250 10.38 2.37 8.70
C LEU A 250 11.13 2.49 10.03
N GLU A 251 10.62 3.34 10.92
CA GLU A 251 11.11 3.47 12.28
C GLU A 251 10.28 2.62 13.24
N ARG A 252 10.95 1.76 14.01
CA ARG A 252 10.33 0.96 15.08
C ARG A 252 10.29 1.76 16.39
N VAL A 253 9.18 2.49 16.59
CA VAL A 253 9.00 3.44 17.69
C VAL A 253 8.58 2.76 19.01
N GLY A 254 7.62 1.83 18.95
CA GLY A 254 6.99 1.22 20.12
C GLY A 254 7.46 -0.21 20.42
N HIS A 255 8.14 -0.87 19.48
CA HIS A 255 8.46 -2.31 19.55
C HIS A 255 9.32 -2.74 20.74
N HIS A 256 10.10 -1.82 21.32
CA HIS A 256 11.07 -2.10 22.39
C HIS A 256 10.57 -1.68 23.79
N ARG A 257 9.27 -1.42 23.94
CA ARG A 257 8.65 -0.98 25.19
C ARG A 257 7.22 -1.51 25.35
N PRO A 258 6.65 -1.51 26.58
CA PRO A 258 5.24 -1.77 26.78
C PRO A 258 4.37 -0.79 25.98
N ARG A 259 3.20 -1.24 25.52
CA ARG A 259 2.26 -0.40 24.77
C ARG A 259 1.64 0.65 25.69
N ASP A 260 2.00 1.91 25.48
CA ASP A 260 1.65 3.07 26.29
C ASP A 260 0.84 4.14 25.51
N GLY A 261 0.38 3.80 24.30
CA GLY A 261 -0.35 4.70 23.41
C GLY A 261 0.53 5.46 22.40
N ALA A 262 1.85 5.34 22.48
CA ALA A 262 2.72 5.81 21.42
C ALA A 262 2.58 4.97 20.13
N PRO A 263 2.93 5.53 18.95
CA PRO A 263 2.95 4.77 17.72
C PRO A 263 3.84 3.53 17.84
N LEU A 264 3.39 2.40 17.29
CA LEU A 264 4.20 1.20 17.18
C LEU A 264 5.30 1.38 16.14
N GLU A 265 4.95 1.99 15.00
CA GLU A 265 5.85 2.30 13.90
C GLU A 265 5.53 3.65 13.26
N CYS A 266 6.56 4.29 12.69
CA CYS A 266 6.42 5.47 11.85
C CYS A 266 6.99 5.17 10.45
N PHE A 267 6.18 5.35 9.40
CA PHE A 267 6.64 5.25 8.02
C PHE A 267 7.10 6.62 7.50
N TRP A 268 8.37 6.73 7.18
CA TRP A 268 9.02 7.95 6.72
C TRP A 268 9.13 7.99 5.20
N ARG A 269 8.77 9.14 4.62
CA ARG A 269 9.24 9.56 3.30
C ARG A 269 10.35 10.59 3.47
N ILE A 270 11.58 10.20 3.16
CA ILE A 270 12.76 11.06 3.24
C ILE A 270 13.14 11.52 1.84
N THR A 271 13.24 12.83 1.61
CA THR A 271 13.70 13.40 0.35
C THR A 271 15.10 14.01 0.56
N ALA A 272 16.11 13.47 -0.12
CA ALA A 272 17.49 13.87 0.06
C ALA A 272 18.11 14.39 -1.25
N ARG A 273 18.91 15.46 -1.19
CA ARG A 273 19.64 15.97 -2.38
C ARG A 273 20.72 14.99 -2.84
N ALA A 274 21.33 14.27 -1.89
CA ALA A 274 22.26 13.18 -2.12
C ALA A 274 22.09 12.08 -1.06
N SER A 275 22.65 10.90 -1.31
CA SER A 275 22.69 9.82 -0.32
C SER A 275 24.01 9.08 -0.34
N ILE A 276 24.36 8.45 0.78
CA ILE A 276 25.54 7.58 0.90
C ILE A 276 25.09 6.25 1.48
N LEU A 277 25.22 5.18 0.70
CA LEU A 277 24.93 3.83 1.14
C LEU A 277 26.14 3.24 1.87
N CYS A 278 25.95 2.94 3.16
CA CYS A 278 26.93 2.32 4.06
C CYS A 278 26.36 1.05 4.72
N ALA A 279 25.55 0.27 3.98
CA ALA A 279 24.75 -0.84 4.48
C ALA A 279 25.54 -2.15 4.78
N GLY A 280 26.87 -2.09 4.78
CA GLY A 280 27.72 -3.21 5.15
C GLY A 280 27.60 -4.44 4.24
N ALA A 281 27.93 -5.60 4.79
CA ALA A 281 27.83 -6.89 4.12
C ALA A 281 27.26 -7.95 5.07
N ILE A 282 26.56 -8.92 4.51
CA ILE A 282 25.89 -10.01 5.24
C ILE A 282 26.72 -11.29 5.10
N GLU A 283 27.03 -11.97 6.20
CA GLU A 283 27.81 -13.21 6.16
C GLU A 283 26.99 -14.36 5.58
N ARG A 284 27.58 -15.15 4.67
CA ARG A 284 26.93 -16.32 4.09
C ARG A 284 27.41 -17.62 4.74
N PRO A 285 26.51 -18.61 4.92
CA PRO A 285 26.87 -19.95 5.37
C PRO A 285 27.51 -20.78 4.25
N ILE A 286 28.08 -21.93 4.61
CA ILE A 286 28.53 -22.97 3.69
C ILE A 286 27.52 -24.12 3.72
N ALA A 287 27.11 -24.64 2.55
CA ALA A 287 26.18 -25.77 2.49
C ALA A 287 26.92 -27.10 2.74
N PHE A 288 26.49 -27.89 3.72
CA PHE A 288 27.01 -29.24 3.96
C PHE A 288 25.93 -30.14 4.60
N PRO A 289 26.08 -31.47 4.58
CA PRO A 289 25.06 -32.37 5.13
C PRO A 289 24.64 -32.04 6.57
N ASP A 290 23.33 -31.84 6.77
CA ASP A 290 22.69 -31.48 8.04
C ASP A 290 23.24 -30.18 8.68
N ASN A 291 23.48 -29.14 7.86
CA ASN A 291 23.89 -27.81 8.32
C ASN A 291 22.78 -26.95 8.95
N ASP A 292 21.60 -27.51 9.24
CA ASP A 292 20.42 -26.77 9.73
C ASP A 292 20.11 -26.92 11.23
N ARG A 293 20.91 -27.71 11.96
CA ARG A 293 20.63 -28.08 13.35
C ARG A 293 20.75 -26.88 14.31
N PRO A 294 19.95 -26.83 15.40
CA PRO A 294 20.08 -25.79 16.41
C PRO A 294 21.49 -25.80 17.04
N GLY A 295 22.17 -24.65 17.05
CA GLY A 295 23.56 -24.52 17.47
C GLY A 295 24.55 -24.35 16.31
N ILE A 296 24.12 -24.55 15.06
CA ILE A 296 24.89 -24.13 13.88
C ILE A 296 24.50 -22.68 13.57
N MET A 297 25.49 -21.80 13.46
CA MET A 297 25.33 -20.35 13.34
C MET A 297 26.39 -19.79 12.39
N THR A 298 26.16 -18.61 11.82
CA THR A 298 27.25 -17.89 11.13
C THR A 298 28.28 -17.39 12.15
N ALA A 299 29.56 -17.32 11.74
CA ALA A 299 30.66 -17.02 12.63
C ALA A 299 30.60 -15.58 13.17
N GLY A 300 30.24 -14.63 12.30
CA GLY A 300 29.93 -13.25 12.66
C GLY A 300 28.78 -13.14 13.66
N ALA A 301 27.75 -13.98 13.57
CA ALA A 301 26.69 -14.02 14.57
C ALA A 301 27.18 -14.55 15.92
N VAL A 302 28.01 -15.61 15.91
CA VAL A 302 28.65 -16.12 17.14
C VAL A 302 29.50 -15.03 17.80
N ARG A 303 30.29 -14.28 17.04
CA ARG A 303 31.03 -13.10 17.55
C ARG A 303 30.10 -12.02 18.07
N ALA A 304 29.00 -11.71 17.38
CA ALA A 304 28.04 -10.72 17.84
C ALA A 304 27.44 -11.10 19.20
N TYR A 305 26.91 -12.32 19.35
CA TYR A 305 26.42 -12.82 20.65
C TYR A 305 27.48 -12.75 21.74
N LEU A 306 28.72 -13.13 21.43
CA LEU A 306 29.83 -13.14 22.37
C LEU A 306 30.22 -11.73 22.82
N ASN A 307 30.50 -10.84 21.87
CA ASN A 307 31.14 -9.55 22.11
C ASN A 307 30.12 -8.46 22.47
N ARG A 308 28.96 -8.42 21.80
CA ARG A 308 27.93 -7.40 22.03
C ARG A 308 27.08 -7.68 23.26
N TRP A 309 26.63 -8.94 23.42
CA TRP A 309 25.68 -9.32 24.47
C TRP A 309 26.32 -10.12 25.62
N GLY A 310 27.61 -10.47 25.51
CA GLY A 310 28.29 -11.27 26.53
C GLY A 310 27.77 -12.71 26.63
N VAL A 311 27.24 -13.27 25.52
CA VAL A 311 26.58 -14.57 25.46
C VAL A 311 27.38 -15.54 24.60
N ALA A 312 27.90 -16.60 25.20
CA ALA A 312 28.45 -17.74 24.47
C ALA A 312 27.30 -18.63 23.92
N PRO A 313 27.17 -18.83 22.61
CA PRO A 313 26.13 -19.70 22.05
C PRO A 313 26.32 -21.20 22.36
N GLY A 314 27.54 -21.61 22.71
CA GLY A 314 27.89 -22.97 23.14
C GLY A 314 29.07 -22.96 24.12
N LYS A 315 29.29 -24.06 24.83
CA LYS A 315 30.42 -24.24 25.74
C LYS A 315 31.66 -24.78 25.03
N ARG A 316 31.46 -25.59 23.99
CA ARG A 316 32.52 -26.24 23.21
C ARG A 316 32.21 -26.05 21.73
N VAL A 317 32.89 -25.07 21.13
CA VAL A 317 32.57 -24.51 19.82
C VAL A 317 33.61 -24.96 18.79
N ALA A 318 33.16 -25.42 17.62
CA ALA A 318 34.01 -25.51 16.44
C ALA A 318 33.75 -24.33 15.51
N VAL A 319 34.77 -23.91 14.78
CA VAL A 319 34.66 -22.90 13.72
C VAL A 319 35.01 -23.54 12.40
N PHE A 320 34.16 -23.41 11.40
CA PHE A 320 34.39 -23.90 10.04
C PHE A 320 34.29 -22.74 9.04
N GLY A 321 35.34 -22.53 8.25
CA GLY A 321 35.29 -21.49 7.24
C GLY A 321 36.28 -21.67 6.10
N ASN A 322 36.19 -20.75 5.14
CA ASN A 322 37.00 -20.71 3.93
C ASN A 322 37.76 -19.39 3.77
N ASN A 323 37.87 -18.63 4.86
CA ASN A 323 38.39 -17.27 4.89
C ASN A 323 38.95 -16.91 6.28
N ASP A 324 39.67 -15.80 6.36
CA ASP A 324 40.40 -15.37 7.56
C ASP A 324 39.50 -14.96 8.74
N ASP A 325 38.22 -14.69 8.49
CA ASP A 325 37.26 -14.26 9.52
C ASP A 325 36.86 -15.42 10.47
N ALA A 326 37.00 -16.67 10.00
CA ALA A 326 36.92 -17.86 10.85
C ALA A 326 38.01 -17.87 11.94
N HIS A 327 39.23 -17.46 11.59
CA HIS A 327 40.34 -17.37 12.55
C HIS A 327 40.08 -16.29 13.61
N ARG A 328 39.54 -15.14 13.19
CA ARG A 328 39.13 -14.07 14.11
C ARG A 328 38.11 -14.58 15.11
N THR A 329 37.11 -15.34 14.66
CA THR A 329 36.08 -15.94 15.53
C THR A 329 36.67 -16.94 16.54
N ALA A 330 37.60 -17.80 16.11
CA ALA A 330 38.25 -18.76 17.01
C ALA A 330 39.09 -18.06 18.10
N ARG A 331 39.87 -17.03 17.71
CA ARG A 331 40.61 -16.20 18.67
C ARG A 331 39.66 -15.54 19.66
N ASP A 332 38.52 -15.06 19.17
CA ASP A 332 37.59 -14.35 20.01
C ASP A 332 36.94 -15.23 21.08
N LEU A 333 36.48 -16.41 20.67
CA LEU A 333 35.96 -17.43 21.56
C LEU A 333 36.99 -17.82 22.64
N HIS A 334 38.23 -18.08 22.23
CA HIS A 334 39.30 -18.45 23.14
C HIS A 334 39.58 -17.34 24.17
N ALA A 335 39.75 -16.09 23.73
CA ALA A 335 40.01 -14.96 24.63
C ALA A 335 38.82 -14.63 25.55
N ALA A 336 37.60 -15.06 25.20
CA ALA A 336 36.44 -15.00 26.10
C ALA A 336 36.32 -16.19 27.05
N GLY A 337 37.27 -17.14 27.02
CA GLY A 337 37.27 -18.34 27.86
C GLY A 337 36.37 -19.47 27.35
N VAL A 338 35.88 -19.41 26.11
CA VAL A 338 35.08 -20.48 25.50
C VAL A 338 35.99 -21.55 24.92
N SER A 339 35.67 -22.83 25.16
CA SER A 339 36.45 -23.95 24.61
C SER A 339 36.30 -24.02 23.09
N VAL A 340 37.39 -23.76 22.37
CA VAL A 340 37.48 -24.00 20.92
C VAL A 340 37.89 -25.45 20.69
N ALA A 341 36.98 -26.26 20.15
CA ALA A 341 37.21 -27.68 19.91
C ALA A 341 38.13 -27.92 18.71
N ALA A 342 37.92 -27.16 17.64
CA ALA A 342 38.76 -27.13 16.44
C ALA A 342 38.41 -25.90 15.60
N LEU A 343 39.41 -25.33 14.94
CA LEU A 343 39.26 -24.44 13.79
C LEU A 343 39.49 -25.27 12.52
N ILE A 344 38.45 -25.43 11.73
CA ILE A 344 38.44 -26.16 10.47
C ILE A 344 38.51 -25.13 9.34
N ASP A 345 39.64 -25.09 8.63
CA ASP A 345 39.81 -24.22 7.47
C ASP A 345 39.88 -25.07 6.20
N SER A 346 39.01 -24.76 5.24
CA SER A 346 38.99 -25.51 3.97
C SER A 346 40.23 -25.27 3.11
N ARG A 347 41.00 -24.23 3.39
CA ARG A 347 42.22 -23.87 2.67
C ARG A 347 43.41 -24.65 3.23
N ALA A 348 44.24 -25.20 2.33
CA ALA A 348 45.38 -26.03 2.71
C ALA A 348 46.66 -25.22 3.00
N ASP A 349 46.72 -23.99 2.49
CA ASP A 349 47.84 -23.06 2.54
C ASP A 349 47.80 -22.11 3.75
N VAL A 350 46.96 -22.43 4.74
CA VAL A 350 46.77 -21.59 5.92
C VAL A 350 47.92 -21.78 6.88
N GLU A 351 48.50 -20.67 7.35
CA GLU A 351 49.53 -20.69 8.36
C GLU A 351 48.97 -21.18 9.71
N VAL A 352 49.41 -22.37 10.12
CA VAL A 352 49.11 -22.92 11.43
C VAL A 352 50.20 -22.46 12.40
N GLY A 353 49.97 -21.33 13.05
CA GLY A 353 50.83 -20.87 14.15
C GLY A 353 50.66 -21.71 15.42
N ASP A 354 51.42 -21.38 16.47
CA ASP A 354 51.25 -21.96 17.81
C ASP A 354 49.99 -21.39 18.48
N LEU A 355 48.83 -21.93 18.11
CA LEU A 355 47.54 -21.53 18.63
C LEU A 355 47.09 -22.45 19.77
N PRO A 356 46.41 -21.91 20.80
CA PRO A 356 46.01 -22.66 21.99
C PRO A 356 44.81 -23.61 21.74
N TYR A 357 44.49 -23.89 20.49
CA TYR A 357 43.42 -24.78 20.05
C TYR A 357 43.77 -25.46 18.72
N PRO A 358 43.21 -26.65 18.42
CA PRO A 358 43.54 -27.39 17.20
C PRO A 358 43.12 -26.64 15.93
N VAL A 359 44.01 -26.57 14.94
CA VAL A 359 43.72 -26.09 13.58
C VAL A 359 43.82 -27.24 12.59
N LEU A 360 42.78 -27.42 11.80
CA LEU A 360 42.67 -28.46 10.77
C LEU A 360 42.64 -27.77 9.40
N ALA A 361 43.81 -27.59 8.79
CA ALA A 361 43.94 -27.01 7.45
C ALA A 361 43.57 -28.03 6.35
N GLY A 362 42.99 -27.53 5.26
CA GLY A 362 42.51 -28.35 4.14
C GLY A 362 41.39 -29.33 4.53
N ALA A 363 40.63 -29.04 5.58
CA ALA A 363 39.61 -29.93 6.12
C ALA A 363 38.19 -29.36 5.93
N LEU A 364 37.19 -30.25 5.87
CA LEU A 364 35.80 -29.93 5.61
C LEU A 364 34.90 -30.56 6.68
N VAL A 365 33.84 -29.84 7.07
CA VAL A 365 32.74 -30.44 7.83
C VAL A 365 31.82 -31.18 6.86
N THR A 366 31.68 -32.49 7.01
CA THR A 366 30.92 -33.36 6.09
C THR A 366 29.64 -33.93 6.69
N GLY A 367 29.36 -33.66 7.96
CA GLY A 367 28.14 -34.09 8.63
C GLY A 367 28.03 -33.57 10.05
N THR A 368 26.84 -33.70 10.64
CA THR A 368 26.56 -33.27 12.01
C THR A 368 25.61 -34.22 12.71
N ARG A 369 25.70 -34.31 14.05
CA ARG A 369 24.83 -35.15 14.89
C ARG A 369 24.15 -34.35 16.01
N GLY A 370 22.95 -34.81 16.39
CA GLY A 370 22.07 -34.16 17.37
C GLY A 370 20.76 -33.68 16.74
N ARG A 371 19.63 -33.74 17.44
CA ARG A 371 18.31 -33.40 16.85
C ARG A 371 17.83 -32.01 17.26
N THR A 372 17.55 -31.81 18.54
CA THR A 372 17.09 -30.52 19.10
C THR A 372 18.23 -29.59 19.51
N GLY A 373 19.46 -29.97 19.18
CA GLY A 373 20.68 -29.26 19.47
C GLY A 373 21.89 -30.04 18.96
N LEU A 374 22.90 -29.34 18.45
CA LEU A 374 24.16 -29.91 18.00
C LEU A 374 24.86 -30.63 19.17
N ARG A 375 25.43 -31.80 18.86
CA ARG A 375 26.24 -32.61 19.79
C ARG A 375 27.61 -33.01 19.24
N GLY A 376 27.80 -32.89 17.93
CA GLY A 376 29.08 -33.20 17.31
C GLY A 376 29.04 -32.95 15.81
N ILE A 377 30.23 -32.88 15.24
CA ILE A 377 30.49 -32.69 13.81
C ILE A 377 31.42 -33.78 13.31
N THR A 378 31.24 -34.12 12.05
CA THR A 378 32.14 -35.00 11.30
C THR A 378 33.06 -34.12 10.46
N VAL A 379 34.37 -34.27 10.66
CA VAL A 379 35.40 -33.52 9.92
C VAL A 379 36.19 -34.49 9.06
N GLU A 380 36.44 -34.13 7.81
CA GLU A 380 37.23 -34.88 6.85
C GLU A 380 38.34 -33.99 6.29
N GLY A 381 39.58 -34.42 6.39
CA GLY A 381 40.75 -33.68 5.90
C GLY A 381 41.88 -34.63 5.50
N PRO A 382 43.11 -34.11 5.32
CA PRO A 382 44.26 -34.92 4.86
C PRO A 382 44.56 -36.12 5.77
N GLY A 383 44.28 -36.01 7.07
CA GLY A 383 44.45 -37.07 8.07
C GLY A 383 43.31 -38.08 8.15
N GLY A 384 42.32 -38.01 7.25
CA GLY A 384 41.15 -38.87 7.24
C GLY A 384 39.93 -38.25 7.95
N LYS A 385 38.98 -39.12 8.30
CA LYS A 385 37.68 -38.75 8.87
C LYS A 385 37.68 -38.89 10.39
N GLN A 386 37.22 -37.86 11.11
CA GLN A 386 37.12 -37.86 12.56
C GLN A 386 35.81 -37.22 13.07
N GLU A 387 35.38 -37.64 14.25
CA GLU A 387 34.23 -37.08 14.96
C GLU A 387 34.71 -36.12 16.06
N VAL A 388 34.12 -34.93 16.13
CA VAL A 388 34.45 -33.91 17.13
C VAL A 388 33.20 -33.52 17.90
N ASP A 389 33.24 -33.69 19.22
CA ASP A 389 32.13 -33.31 20.11
C ASP A 389 32.08 -31.80 20.29
N VAL A 390 30.94 -31.21 19.94
CA VAL A 390 30.67 -29.77 20.00
C VAL A 390 29.19 -29.50 20.26
N ASP A 391 28.88 -28.38 20.89
CA ASP A 391 27.50 -27.93 21.12
C ASP A 391 27.11 -26.67 20.31
N CYS A 392 28.08 -26.07 19.61
CA CYS A 392 27.92 -25.02 18.62
C CYS A 392 28.95 -25.15 17.48
N LEU A 393 28.52 -24.80 16.26
CA LEU A 393 29.37 -24.72 15.07
C LEU A 393 29.19 -23.33 14.44
N ALA A 394 30.27 -22.56 14.39
CA ALA A 394 30.36 -21.25 13.74
C ALA A 394 30.78 -21.43 12.27
N LEU A 395 30.00 -20.90 11.33
CA LEU A 395 30.22 -21.03 9.88
C LEU A 395 30.63 -19.70 9.26
N SER A 396 31.73 -19.69 8.50
CA SER A 396 32.11 -18.52 7.71
C SER A 396 32.36 -18.89 6.26
N GLY A 397 31.39 -18.60 5.39
CA GLY A 397 31.49 -18.80 3.93
C GLY A 397 31.93 -17.55 3.15
N GLY A 398 32.20 -16.45 3.87
CA GLY A 398 32.50 -15.13 3.33
C GLY A 398 31.33 -14.16 3.45
N TRP A 399 31.44 -12.99 2.81
CA TRP A 399 30.52 -11.88 2.98
C TRP A 399 29.87 -11.46 1.65
N ASN A 400 28.57 -11.18 1.69
CA ASN A 400 27.80 -10.64 0.57
C ASN A 400 27.52 -9.15 0.82
N PRO A 401 28.14 -8.23 0.07
CA PRO A 401 27.82 -6.80 0.12
C PRO A 401 26.32 -6.56 -0.02
N SER A 402 25.79 -5.65 0.81
CA SER A 402 24.37 -5.30 0.83
C SER A 402 23.99 -4.41 -0.37
N VAL A 403 23.88 -5.00 -1.56
CA VAL A 403 23.61 -4.27 -2.82
C VAL A 403 22.14 -3.89 -3.05
N HIS A 404 21.22 -4.36 -2.20
CA HIS A 404 19.77 -4.28 -2.36
C HIS A 404 19.27 -2.91 -2.84
N LEU A 405 19.59 -1.84 -2.09
CA LEU A 405 19.15 -0.47 -2.40
C LEU A 405 19.66 0.02 -3.75
N THR A 406 20.91 -0.31 -4.11
CA THR A 406 21.49 0.08 -5.41
C THR A 406 20.80 -0.62 -6.60
N CYS A 407 20.07 -1.70 -6.35
CA CYS A 407 19.35 -2.45 -7.36
C CYS A 407 17.88 -2.05 -7.52
N HIS A 408 17.35 -1.16 -6.67
CA HIS A 408 15.92 -0.79 -6.68
C HIS A 408 15.49 -0.02 -7.94
N MET A 409 16.41 0.65 -8.64
CA MET A 409 16.16 1.32 -9.93
C MET A 409 16.81 0.57 -11.10
N ASN A 410 16.73 -0.76 -11.09
CA ASN A 410 17.29 -1.67 -12.12
C ASN A 410 18.83 -1.69 -12.23
N GLY A 411 19.54 -1.15 -11.24
CA GLY A 411 20.98 -1.34 -11.10
C GLY A 411 21.33 -2.82 -11.00
N ARG A 412 22.33 -3.27 -11.77
CA ARG A 412 22.83 -4.64 -11.71
C ARG A 412 24.18 -4.67 -11.01
N PRO A 413 24.38 -5.52 -10.00
CA PRO A 413 25.67 -5.59 -9.33
C PRO A 413 26.72 -6.30 -10.20
N THR A 414 27.99 -6.04 -9.93
CA THR A 414 29.13 -6.65 -10.63
C THR A 414 29.86 -7.64 -9.72
N TRP A 415 30.49 -8.66 -10.29
CA TRP A 415 31.19 -9.69 -9.52
C TRP A 415 32.66 -9.32 -9.30
N GLN A 416 33.10 -9.30 -8.03
CA GLN A 416 34.51 -9.21 -7.65
C GLN A 416 35.02 -10.59 -7.22
N ARG A 417 36.06 -11.07 -7.91
CA ARG A 417 36.62 -12.42 -7.70
C ARG A 417 37.36 -12.54 -6.38
N ASP A 418 38.12 -11.51 -5.99
CA ASP A 418 39.03 -11.57 -4.85
C ASP A 418 38.30 -11.71 -3.49
N ILE A 419 37.07 -11.21 -3.43
CA ILE A 419 36.17 -11.36 -2.27
C ILE A 419 35.04 -12.37 -2.50
N ALA A 420 35.00 -12.97 -3.69
CA ALA A 420 33.96 -13.89 -4.16
C ALA A 420 32.54 -13.36 -3.88
N ALA A 421 32.24 -12.14 -4.32
CA ALA A 421 30.96 -11.49 -4.04
C ALA A 421 30.52 -10.51 -5.14
N PHE A 422 29.23 -10.16 -5.09
CA PHE A 422 28.65 -9.10 -5.91
C PHE A 422 28.78 -7.74 -5.20
N VAL A 423 29.20 -6.70 -5.91
CA VAL A 423 29.28 -5.31 -5.44
C VAL A 423 28.38 -4.39 -6.28
N PRO A 424 27.99 -3.20 -5.79
CA PRO A 424 27.20 -2.24 -6.53
C PRO A 424 27.89 -1.75 -7.80
N THR A 425 27.08 -1.33 -8.76
CA THR A 425 27.55 -0.58 -9.93
C THR A 425 27.41 0.92 -9.63
N PRO A 426 28.48 1.72 -9.77
CA PRO A 426 28.41 3.17 -9.58
C PRO A 426 27.30 3.82 -10.39
N GLY A 427 26.59 4.80 -9.81
CA GLY A 427 25.52 5.53 -10.48
C GLY A 427 24.21 4.76 -10.67
N SER A 428 24.06 3.56 -10.09
CA SER A 428 22.81 2.78 -10.19
C SER A 428 21.59 3.48 -9.59
N ILE A 429 21.80 4.35 -8.60
CA ILE A 429 20.80 5.25 -8.04
C ILE A 429 21.32 6.69 -8.23
N PRO A 430 20.60 7.56 -8.94
CA PRO A 430 21.03 8.94 -9.14
C PRO A 430 21.27 9.66 -7.80
N GLY A 431 22.42 10.32 -7.67
CA GLY A 431 22.79 11.07 -6.45
C GLY A 431 23.25 10.22 -5.27
N MET A 432 23.38 8.89 -5.42
CA MET A 432 23.88 7.99 -4.38
C MET A 432 25.36 7.65 -4.56
N GLU A 433 26.15 7.87 -3.50
CA GLU A 433 27.47 7.25 -3.32
C GLU A 433 27.34 5.93 -2.53
N VAL A 434 28.35 5.07 -2.63
CA VAL A 434 28.43 3.81 -1.87
C VAL A 434 29.79 3.75 -1.18
N ALA A 435 29.83 3.34 0.09
CA ALA A 435 31.07 3.27 0.87
C ALA A 435 31.09 2.11 1.87
N GLY A 436 32.27 1.53 2.08
CA GLY A 436 32.54 0.50 3.07
C GLY A 436 32.25 -0.91 2.56
N ALA A 437 31.90 -1.84 3.45
CA ALA A 437 31.75 -3.25 3.08
C ALA A 437 30.67 -3.51 2.02
N CYS A 438 29.66 -2.65 1.87
CA CYS A 438 28.71 -2.76 0.76
C CYS A 438 29.33 -2.42 -0.60
N ASN A 439 30.48 -1.74 -0.63
CA ASN A 439 31.29 -1.45 -1.83
C ASN A 439 32.45 -2.46 -2.03
N GLY A 440 32.60 -3.43 -1.14
CA GLY A 440 33.69 -4.42 -1.17
C GLY A 440 34.90 -4.09 -0.30
N ALA A 441 34.92 -2.94 0.38
CA ALA A 441 35.97 -2.59 1.34
C ALA A 441 35.73 -3.29 2.70
N PHE A 442 36.46 -4.36 2.97
CA PHE A 442 36.24 -5.19 4.17
C PHE A 442 37.13 -4.88 5.38
N SER A 443 38.23 -4.14 5.22
CA SER A 443 38.99 -3.65 6.38
C SER A 443 38.33 -2.44 7.01
N THR A 444 38.51 -2.26 8.32
CA THR A 444 37.87 -1.16 9.06
C THR A 444 38.44 0.19 8.65
N VAL A 445 39.75 0.29 8.41
CA VAL A 445 40.35 1.53 7.91
C VAL A 445 39.84 1.87 6.49
N ALA A 446 39.65 0.87 5.62
CA ALA A 446 39.10 1.11 4.29
C ALA A 446 37.65 1.59 4.37
N CYS A 447 36.84 1.04 5.28
CA CYS A 447 35.48 1.52 5.53
C CYS A 447 35.45 2.99 5.97
N LEU A 448 36.28 3.36 6.96
CA LEU A 448 36.36 4.73 7.46
C LEU A 448 36.76 5.70 6.34
N ARG A 449 37.82 5.35 5.60
CA ARG A 449 38.32 6.14 4.47
C ARG A 449 37.25 6.33 3.39
N GLU A 450 36.64 5.24 2.90
CA GLU A 450 35.62 5.34 1.85
C GLU A 450 34.40 6.16 2.29
N GLY A 451 34.00 6.05 3.57
CA GLY A 451 32.92 6.86 4.12
C GLY A 451 33.21 8.36 4.04
N ALA A 452 34.41 8.75 4.45
CA ALA A 452 34.86 10.14 4.38
C ALA A 452 34.97 10.65 2.93
N GLU A 453 35.57 9.86 2.03
CA GLU A 453 35.73 10.21 0.62
C GLU A 453 34.38 10.34 -0.09
N ALA A 454 33.41 9.47 0.22
CA ALA A 454 32.06 9.56 -0.32
C ALA A 454 31.37 10.85 0.12
N ALA A 455 31.51 11.24 1.39
CA ALA A 455 30.98 12.51 1.88
C ALA A 455 31.63 13.72 1.22
N ALA A 456 32.95 13.69 0.99
CA ALA A 456 33.65 14.75 0.27
C ALA A 456 33.14 14.90 -1.18
N ARG A 457 32.95 13.78 -1.90
CA ARG A 457 32.36 13.80 -3.26
C ARG A 457 30.93 14.32 -3.28
N VAL A 458 30.14 14.01 -2.25
CA VAL A 458 28.79 14.57 -2.08
C VAL A 458 28.85 16.08 -1.85
N ALA A 459 29.70 16.56 -0.95
CA ALA A 459 29.86 17.99 -0.68
C ALA A 459 30.25 18.76 -1.93
N GLU A 460 31.25 18.28 -2.67
CA GLU A 460 31.68 18.85 -3.96
C GLU A 460 30.52 18.92 -4.96
N ARG A 461 29.77 17.81 -5.12
CA ARG A 461 28.61 17.77 -6.01
C ARG A 461 27.49 18.74 -5.62
N LEU A 462 27.33 19.00 -4.32
CA LEU A 462 26.36 19.96 -3.79
C LEU A 462 26.86 21.40 -3.78
N GLY A 463 28.11 21.64 -4.20
CA GLY A 463 28.72 22.97 -4.27
C GLY A 463 29.15 23.53 -2.92
N VAL A 464 29.52 22.67 -1.98
CA VAL A 464 29.96 23.03 -0.62
C VAL A 464 31.43 22.68 -0.44
N ASP A 465 32.17 23.51 0.29
CA ASP A 465 33.60 23.29 0.56
C ASP A 465 33.83 21.95 1.26
N THR A 466 34.81 21.19 0.77
CA THR A 466 35.19 19.91 1.38
C THR A 466 36.03 20.14 2.62
N VAL A 467 35.78 19.34 3.65
CA VAL A 467 36.59 19.33 4.88
C VAL A 467 37.48 18.10 4.86
N GLU A 468 38.77 18.29 5.16
CA GLU A 468 39.71 17.17 5.27
C GLU A 468 39.33 16.26 6.45
N PRO A 469 39.00 14.98 6.21
CA PRO A 469 38.52 14.09 7.25
C PRO A 469 39.66 13.61 8.14
N ARG A 470 39.41 13.58 9.46
CA ARG A 470 40.35 13.02 10.45
C ARG A 470 40.14 11.50 10.58
N LEU A 471 40.89 10.72 9.82
CA LEU A 471 40.80 9.26 9.86
C LEU A 471 41.52 8.69 11.10
N PRO A 472 40.85 7.93 11.97
CA PRO A 472 41.52 7.25 13.08
C PRO A 472 42.29 6.00 12.58
N SER A 473 43.30 5.57 13.33
CA SER A 473 43.96 4.30 13.09
C SER A 473 43.00 3.13 13.34
N ALA A 474 42.97 2.13 12.47
CA ALA A 474 42.14 0.93 12.61
C ALA A 474 42.80 -0.27 11.91
N ASP A 475 42.20 -1.46 12.06
CA ASP A 475 42.67 -2.68 11.39
C ASP A 475 42.60 -2.54 9.86
N ASP A 476 43.71 -2.89 9.20
CA ASP A 476 43.84 -2.96 7.73
C ASP A 476 44.14 -4.37 7.23
N THR A 477 43.84 -5.39 8.04
CA THR A 477 44.12 -6.77 7.66
C THR A 477 43.28 -7.15 6.41
N PRO A 478 43.91 -7.61 5.32
CA PRO A 478 43.18 -7.99 4.12
C PRO A 478 42.33 -9.23 4.35
N THR A 479 41.14 -9.27 3.75
CA THR A 479 40.28 -10.46 3.78
C THR A 479 40.66 -11.41 2.65
N ARG A 480 41.22 -12.57 2.99
CA ARG A 480 41.48 -13.64 2.00
C ARG A 480 40.40 -14.71 2.07
N ILE A 481 40.00 -15.22 0.92
CA ILE A 481 38.95 -16.23 0.78
C ILE A 481 39.20 -17.16 -0.40
N SER A 482 38.86 -18.44 -0.23
CA SER A 482 38.73 -19.41 -1.31
C SER A 482 37.26 -19.81 -1.46
N PRO A 483 36.64 -19.67 -2.65
CA PRO A 483 35.21 -19.99 -2.83
C PRO A 483 34.86 -21.42 -2.40
N LEU A 484 33.91 -21.55 -1.47
CA LEU A 484 33.35 -22.83 -1.04
C LEU A 484 31.85 -22.67 -0.77
N TRP A 485 31.04 -23.13 -1.72
CA TRP A 485 29.59 -22.95 -1.69
C TRP A 485 28.86 -24.14 -1.09
N ALA A 486 29.33 -25.35 -1.42
CA ALA A 486 28.75 -26.60 -0.96
C ALA A 486 29.82 -27.69 -0.81
N VAL A 487 29.75 -28.44 0.29
CA VAL A 487 30.54 -29.64 0.55
C VAL A 487 29.79 -30.85 0.01
N THR A 488 30.45 -31.65 -0.82
CA THR A 488 29.93 -32.91 -1.35
C THR A 488 29.79 -33.96 -0.24
N GLY A 489 28.65 -34.66 -0.20
CA GLY A 489 28.44 -35.70 0.81
C GLY A 489 27.06 -36.35 0.72
N LYS A 490 26.84 -37.37 1.56
CA LYS A 490 25.53 -38.04 1.73
C LYS A 490 24.72 -37.25 2.76
N GLY A 491 23.57 -36.72 2.37
CA GLY A 491 22.65 -36.00 3.26
C GLY A 491 22.06 -34.74 2.59
N ARG A 492 21.25 -33.98 3.34
CA ARG A 492 20.69 -32.71 2.84
C ARG A 492 21.63 -31.57 3.23
N ALA A 493 22.16 -30.87 2.22
CA ALA A 493 22.89 -29.62 2.40
C ALA A 493 21.96 -28.45 2.10
N TRP A 494 21.61 -27.69 3.13
CA TRP A 494 20.62 -26.61 3.07
C TRP A 494 21.24 -25.32 2.55
N LEU A 495 20.49 -24.64 1.68
CA LEU A 495 20.83 -23.34 1.10
C LEU A 495 19.86 -22.28 1.61
N ASP A 496 18.56 -22.48 1.37
CA ASP A 496 17.49 -21.67 1.95
C ASP A 496 16.91 -22.39 3.16
N PHE A 497 17.23 -21.83 4.32
CA PHE A 497 16.82 -22.41 5.59
C PHE A 497 15.32 -22.25 5.81
N GLN A 498 14.74 -21.11 5.45
CA GLN A 498 13.35 -20.79 5.78
C GLN A 498 12.37 -21.55 4.88
N ASN A 499 12.67 -21.64 3.58
CA ASN A 499 11.85 -22.38 2.61
C ASN A 499 12.28 -23.83 2.42
N ASP A 500 13.22 -24.32 3.24
CA ASP A 500 13.65 -25.73 3.23
C ASP A 500 14.24 -26.18 1.87
N VAL A 501 15.03 -25.32 1.21
CA VAL A 501 15.66 -25.61 -0.10
C VAL A 501 17.09 -26.10 0.09
N THR A 502 17.43 -27.18 -0.62
CA THR A 502 18.76 -27.82 -0.56
C THR A 502 19.53 -27.71 -1.87
N VAL A 503 20.84 -28.02 -1.83
CA VAL A 503 21.70 -28.19 -3.01
C VAL A 503 21.09 -29.18 -4.01
N LYS A 504 20.43 -30.24 -3.52
CA LYS A 504 19.75 -31.23 -4.37
C LYS A 504 18.61 -30.59 -5.15
N ASP A 505 17.83 -29.71 -4.55
CA ASP A 505 16.69 -29.06 -5.19
C ASP A 505 17.12 -28.13 -6.33
N VAL A 506 18.20 -27.36 -6.12
CA VAL A 506 18.79 -26.50 -7.18
C VAL A 506 19.34 -27.36 -8.32
N LYS A 507 20.05 -28.45 -8.01
CA LYS A 507 20.54 -29.40 -9.04
C LYS A 507 19.39 -30.08 -9.79
N GLN A 508 18.32 -30.46 -9.09
CA GLN A 508 17.11 -31.00 -9.72
C GLN A 508 16.47 -29.99 -10.67
N ALA A 509 16.38 -28.71 -10.28
CA ALA A 509 15.87 -27.66 -11.15
C ALA A 509 16.70 -27.55 -12.45
N ALA A 510 18.03 -27.60 -12.33
CA ALA A 510 18.92 -27.61 -13.50
C ALA A 510 18.71 -28.86 -14.39
N THR A 511 18.57 -30.05 -13.80
CA THR A 511 18.26 -31.30 -14.51
C THR A 511 16.92 -31.24 -15.23
N GLU A 512 15.92 -30.60 -14.63
CA GLU A 512 14.60 -30.35 -15.22
C GLU A 512 14.59 -29.14 -16.18
N ASN A 513 15.78 -28.67 -16.59
CA ASN A 513 16.01 -27.62 -17.58
C ASN A 513 15.60 -26.20 -17.16
N PHE A 514 15.46 -25.92 -15.86
CA PHE A 514 15.34 -24.57 -15.34
C PHE A 514 16.73 -23.91 -15.26
N ARG A 515 17.16 -23.30 -16.38
CA ARG A 515 18.49 -22.68 -16.52
C ARG A 515 18.58 -21.24 -16.00
N SER A 516 17.48 -20.49 -16.11
CA SER A 516 17.39 -19.12 -15.60
C SER A 516 17.32 -19.14 -14.08
N VAL A 517 18.06 -18.25 -13.41
CA VAL A 517 17.93 -18.07 -11.96
C VAL A 517 16.48 -17.77 -11.56
N GLU A 518 15.75 -17.01 -12.36
CA GLU A 518 14.36 -16.66 -12.09
C GLU A 518 13.42 -17.89 -12.17
N HIS A 519 13.73 -18.86 -13.03
CA HIS A 519 13.02 -20.14 -13.07
C HIS A 519 13.38 -21.04 -11.88
N MET A 520 14.67 -21.17 -11.57
CA MET A 520 15.13 -21.93 -10.40
C MET A 520 14.50 -21.38 -9.11
N LYS A 521 14.50 -20.05 -8.93
CA LYS A 521 13.83 -19.33 -7.84
C LYS A 521 12.36 -19.75 -7.69
N ARG A 522 11.57 -19.61 -8.76
CA ARG A 522 10.12 -19.92 -8.75
C ARG A 522 9.83 -21.40 -8.55
N TYR A 523 10.64 -22.27 -9.14
CA TYR A 523 10.44 -23.72 -9.09
C TYR A 523 10.77 -24.30 -7.70
N THR A 524 11.85 -23.80 -7.09
CA THR A 524 12.34 -24.30 -5.79
C THR A 524 11.83 -23.51 -4.60
N THR A 525 11.29 -22.29 -4.81
CA THR A 525 10.98 -21.27 -3.80
C THR A 525 12.19 -20.63 -3.11
N GLN A 526 13.40 -20.89 -3.63
CA GLN A 526 14.66 -20.28 -3.16
C GLN A 526 14.55 -18.75 -3.09
N GLY A 527 14.88 -18.15 -1.95
CA GLY A 527 14.95 -16.69 -1.77
C GLY A 527 13.60 -15.97 -1.83
N MET A 528 12.49 -16.69 -1.62
CA MET A 528 11.13 -16.14 -1.60
C MET A 528 10.55 -16.00 -0.18
N ALA A 529 11.31 -16.36 0.85
CA ALA A 529 10.89 -16.29 2.24
C ALA A 529 10.89 -14.85 2.79
N THR A 530 10.55 -14.66 4.07
CA THR A 530 10.49 -13.31 4.67
C THR A 530 11.86 -12.64 4.76
N ASP A 531 12.95 -13.42 4.78
CA ASP A 531 14.34 -12.95 4.71
C ASP A 531 14.77 -12.47 3.30
N GLN A 532 13.99 -12.79 2.26
CA GLN A 532 14.26 -12.50 0.84
C GLN A 532 15.59 -13.07 0.33
N GLY A 533 16.06 -14.16 0.92
CA GLY A 533 17.26 -14.87 0.48
C GLY A 533 18.59 -14.14 0.72
N LYS A 534 18.64 -13.22 1.70
CA LYS A 534 19.86 -12.49 2.11
C LYS A 534 21.07 -13.41 2.31
N ASN A 535 20.85 -14.57 2.92
CA ASN A 535 21.89 -15.56 3.23
C ASN A 535 22.02 -16.69 2.21
N SER A 536 21.07 -16.83 1.29
CA SER A 536 20.89 -18.06 0.51
C SER A 536 21.11 -17.87 -1.01
N ASN A 537 20.81 -16.68 -1.54
CA ASN A 537 20.79 -16.44 -2.98
C ASN A 537 22.15 -16.65 -3.65
N VAL A 538 23.24 -16.10 -3.11
CA VAL A 538 24.58 -16.21 -3.72
C VAL A 538 25.06 -17.66 -3.76
N ALA A 539 24.83 -18.43 -2.69
CA ALA A 539 25.19 -19.85 -2.66
C ALA A 539 24.34 -20.66 -3.66
N ALA A 540 23.03 -20.43 -3.75
CA ALA A 540 22.17 -21.09 -4.72
C ALA A 540 22.54 -20.73 -6.17
N LEU A 541 22.93 -19.49 -6.42
CA LEU A 541 23.46 -19.03 -7.71
C LEU A 541 24.73 -19.76 -8.10
N ALA A 542 25.68 -19.90 -7.17
CA ALA A 542 26.92 -20.62 -7.42
C ALA A 542 26.66 -22.12 -7.69
N VAL A 543 25.74 -22.74 -6.97
CA VAL A 543 25.33 -24.14 -7.21
C VAL A 543 24.64 -24.30 -8.57
N LEU A 544 23.79 -23.35 -8.97
CA LEU A 544 23.15 -23.36 -10.30
C LEU A 544 24.18 -23.15 -11.41
N ALA A 545 25.14 -22.24 -11.22
CA ALA A 545 26.22 -21.98 -12.16
C ALA A 545 27.05 -23.25 -12.40
N ASP A 546 27.48 -23.91 -11.33
CA ASP A 546 28.19 -25.21 -11.39
C ASP A 546 27.34 -26.29 -12.09
N ALA A 547 26.08 -26.46 -11.67
CA ALA A 547 25.17 -27.47 -12.24
C ALA A 547 24.82 -27.24 -13.73
N THR A 548 25.00 -26.02 -14.23
CA THR A 548 24.72 -25.66 -15.62
C THR A 548 25.97 -25.45 -16.47
N GLY A 549 27.17 -25.55 -15.89
CA GLY A 549 28.44 -25.32 -16.57
C GLY A 549 28.71 -23.85 -16.94
N ARG A 550 28.12 -22.90 -16.20
CA ARG A 550 28.15 -21.46 -16.47
C ARG A 550 28.95 -20.71 -15.42
N GLY A 551 29.43 -19.51 -15.76
CA GLY A 551 30.02 -18.60 -14.78
C GLY A 551 28.95 -17.93 -13.91
N ILE A 552 29.27 -17.56 -12.67
CA ILE A 552 28.29 -16.92 -11.76
C ILE A 552 27.74 -15.59 -12.32
N VAL A 553 28.58 -14.81 -13.02
CA VAL A 553 28.18 -13.57 -13.71
C VAL A 553 27.15 -13.87 -14.80
N GLU A 554 27.38 -14.92 -15.57
CA GLU A 554 26.52 -15.33 -16.67
C GLU A 554 25.15 -15.78 -16.14
N THR A 555 25.13 -16.55 -15.05
CA THR A 555 23.91 -16.99 -14.37
C THR A 555 23.03 -15.82 -13.93
N GLY A 556 23.65 -14.69 -13.57
CA GLY A 556 22.99 -13.45 -13.17
C GLY A 556 22.37 -13.51 -11.77
N THR A 557 21.94 -12.38 -11.22
CA THR A 557 21.21 -12.32 -9.94
C THR A 557 19.70 -12.31 -10.18
N THR A 558 18.92 -12.61 -9.14
CA THR A 558 17.49 -12.32 -9.15
C THR A 558 17.26 -10.81 -9.00
N THR A 559 16.06 -10.36 -9.34
CA THR A 559 15.68 -8.95 -9.16
C THR A 559 15.54 -8.61 -7.67
N PHE A 560 16.22 -7.55 -7.21
CA PHE A 560 16.02 -6.96 -5.89
C PHE A 560 14.83 -6.00 -5.91
N ARG A 561 13.99 -6.03 -4.88
CA ARG A 561 12.78 -5.20 -4.79
C ARG A 561 12.67 -4.59 -3.39
N PRO A 562 12.17 -3.35 -3.26
CA PRO A 562 11.65 -2.88 -2.00
C PRO A 562 10.50 -3.77 -1.51
N PRO A 563 10.29 -3.89 -0.18
CA PRO A 563 11.12 -3.31 0.86
C PRO A 563 12.33 -4.20 1.23
N TYR A 564 13.46 -3.61 1.66
CA TYR A 564 14.66 -4.33 2.12
C TYR A 564 14.35 -5.32 3.25
N THR A 565 13.52 -4.91 4.21
CA THR A 565 12.87 -5.75 5.23
C THR A 565 11.36 -5.53 5.19
N PRO A 566 10.54 -6.49 5.65
CA PRO A 566 9.08 -6.32 5.69
C PRO A 566 8.65 -5.03 6.42
N VAL A 567 7.55 -4.44 5.95
CA VAL A 567 6.93 -3.23 6.49
C VAL A 567 5.46 -3.54 6.80
N ALA A 568 4.96 -3.12 7.96
CA ALA A 568 3.55 -3.28 8.29
C ALA A 568 2.68 -2.43 7.35
N ILE A 569 1.58 -3.03 6.85
CA ILE A 569 0.61 -2.31 6.00
C ILE A 569 0.00 -1.13 6.77
N ALA A 570 -0.24 -1.30 8.07
CA ALA A 570 -0.80 -0.28 8.94
C ALA A 570 0.11 0.96 9.04
N ALA A 571 1.44 0.79 9.06
CA ALA A 571 2.39 1.91 9.05
C ALA A 571 2.31 2.73 7.74
N MET A 572 2.21 2.06 6.58
CA MET A 572 2.05 2.75 5.29
C MET A 572 0.68 3.46 5.16
N GLY A 573 -0.35 2.87 5.78
CA GLY A 573 -1.73 3.34 5.76
C GLY A 573 -2.10 4.29 6.91
N ALA A 574 -1.14 4.76 7.72
CA ALA A 574 -1.42 5.53 8.93
C ALA A 574 -2.38 6.72 8.67
N GLY A 575 -3.46 6.77 9.45
CA GLY A 575 -4.52 7.78 9.35
C GLY A 575 -5.54 7.54 8.23
N ALA A 576 -5.50 6.39 7.56
CA ALA A 576 -6.43 5.99 6.49
C ALA A 576 -7.37 4.84 6.91
N GLU A 577 -7.48 4.56 8.21
CA GLU A 577 -8.41 3.61 8.81
C GLU A 577 -9.82 4.21 9.01
N ASP A 578 -10.86 3.37 8.94
CA ASP A 578 -12.27 3.74 9.11
C ASP A 578 -12.68 5.01 8.33
N LYS A 579 -13.12 6.06 9.05
CA LYS A 579 -13.52 7.35 8.47
C LYS A 579 -12.32 8.21 8.02
N GLY A 580 -11.10 7.82 8.36
CA GLY A 580 -9.86 8.43 7.87
C GLY A 580 -9.51 8.04 6.42
N PHE A 581 -10.13 6.97 5.88
CA PHE A 581 -9.86 6.48 4.52
C PHE A 581 -10.09 7.55 3.44
N ALA A 582 -11.12 8.38 3.60
CA ALA A 582 -11.44 9.47 2.69
C ALA A 582 -12.08 10.66 3.45
N PRO A 583 -11.83 11.91 3.02
CA PRO A 583 -12.48 13.07 3.63
C PRO A 583 -14.00 13.03 3.50
N GLN A 584 -14.70 13.43 4.56
CA GLN A 584 -16.15 13.59 4.56
C GLN A 584 -16.52 15.04 4.27
N ARG A 585 -17.21 15.31 3.17
CA ARG A 585 -17.72 16.65 2.83
C ARG A 585 -19.18 16.77 3.28
N LEU A 586 -19.46 17.75 4.13
CA LEU A 586 -20.76 17.97 4.75
C LEU A 586 -21.36 19.29 4.25
N THR A 587 -22.64 19.28 3.87
CA THR A 587 -23.32 20.52 3.46
C THR A 587 -23.60 21.43 4.64
N THR A 588 -23.93 22.69 4.38
CA THR A 588 -24.29 23.66 5.42
C THR A 588 -25.56 23.27 6.19
N SER A 589 -26.45 22.49 5.57
CA SER A 589 -27.67 21.95 6.20
C SER A 589 -27.45 20.62 6.93
N HIS A 590 -26.23 20.07 6.96
CA HIS A 590 -25.97 18.72 7.43
C HIS A 590 -26.45 18.48 8.87
N ALA A 591 -26.08 19.36 9.80
CA ALA A 591 -26.50 19.24 11.20
C ALA A 591 -28.03 19.29 11.35
N ALA A 592 -28.68 20.23 10.64
CA ALA A 592 -30.14 20.38 10.64
C ALA A 592 -30.86 19.18 10.00
N SER A 593 -30.21 18.50 9.05
CA SER A 593 -30.73 17.30 8.39
C SER A 593 -30.61 16.07 9.29
N VAL A 594 -29.46 15.88 9.92
CA VAL A 594 -29.24 14.79 10.89
C VAL A 594 -30.15 14.94 12.12
N ALA A 595 -30.36 16.16 12.61
CA ALA A 595 -31.29 16.43 13.71
C ALA A 595 -32.75 16.05 13.38
N ARG A 596 -33.10 16.02 12.09
CA ARG A 596 -34.41 15.55 11.57
C ARG A 596 -34.43 14.04 11.27
N GLY A 597 -33.39 13.30 11.68
CA GLY A 597 -33.30 11.85 11.50
C GLY A 597 -32.99 11.41 10.07
N ALA A 598 -32.54 12.31 9.19
CA ALA A 598 -32.24 11.95 7.81
C ALA A 598 -31.05 10.98 7.71
N PRO A 599 -31.20 9.78 7.12
CA PRO A 599 -30.06 8.95 6.79
C PRO A 599 -29.27 9.60 5.64
N MET A 600 -27.95 9.54 5.75
CA MET A 600 -27.04 10.17 4.79
C MET A 600 -26.54 9.14 3.77
N ILE A 601 -26.56 9.51 2.50
CA ILE A 601 -25.98 8.72 1.40
C ILE A 601 -24.75 9.41 0.83
N GLU A 602 -23.82 8.60 0.34
CA GLU A 602 -22.57 9.06 -0.26
C GLU A 602 -22.78 9.41 -1.74
N ALA A 603 -22.36 10.61 -2.13
CA ALA A 603 -22.32 11.10 -3.50
C ALA A 603 -20.90 11.61 -3.80
N GLY A 604 -20.00 10.68 -4.14
CA GLY A 604 -18.56 10.92 -4.07
C GLY A 604 -18.14 11.15 -2.62
N LEU A 605 -17.43 12.24 -2.33
CA LEU A 605 -17.05 12.60 -0.95
C LEU A 605 -18.16 13.31 -0.16
N TRP A 606 -19.29 13.63 -0.79
CA TRP A 606 -20.40 14.34 -0.15
C TRP A 606 -21.36 13.39 0.56
N TYR A 607 -21.84 13.81 1.73
CA TYR A 607 -22.95 13.16 2.43
C TYR A 607 -24.23 13.97 2.22
N ARG A 608 -25.23 13.36 1.56
CA ARG A 608 -26.53 14.00 1.24
C ARG A 608 -27.70 13.30 1.95
N PRO A 609 -28.73 14.05 2.39
CA PRO A 609 -29.90 13.43 3.03
C PRO A 609 -30.68 12.58 2.02
N SER A 610 -30.93 11.31 2.35
CA SER A 610 -31.67 10.38 1.49
C SER A 610 -33.18 10.64 1.55
N TYR A 611 -33.73 10.76 2.76
CA TYR A 611 -35.12 11.11 3.06
C TYR A 611 -35.20 11.66 4.51
N PHE A 612 -36.35 12.16 4.93
CA PHE A 612 -36.63 12.77 6.23
C PHE A 612 -37.79 12.04 6.91
N PRO A 613 -37.53 11.06 7.79
CA PRO A 613 -38.58 10.27 8.41
C PRO A 613 -39.43 11.06 9.42
N GLN A 614 -40.73 10.75 9.49
CA GLN A 614 -41.64 11.24 10.52
C GLN A 614 -42.07 10.12 11.48
N ALA A 615 -42.50 10.51 12.68
CA ALA A 615 -43.02 9.57 13.66
C ALA A 615 -44.21 8.78 13.07
N GLY A 616 -44.15 7.45 13.15
CA GLY A 616 -45.18 6.55 12.61
C GLY A 616 -44.86 5.99 11.22
N GLU A 617 -43.86 6.54 10.52
CA GLU A 617 -43.35 5.94 9.28
C GLU A 617 -42.34 4.83 9.62
N THR A 618 -42.55 3.65 9.05
CA THR A 618 -41.77 2.44 9.33
C THR A 618 -40.85 2.04 8.18
N THR A 619 -41.09 2.58 6.98
CA THR A 619 -40.27 2.33 5.80
C THR A 619 -39.80 3.64 5.16
N TRP A 620 -38.62 3.62 4.55
CA TRP A 620 -38.09 4.76 3.79
C TRP A 620 -39.04 5.22 2.68
N ARG A 621 -39.83 4.29 2.12
CA ARG A 621 -40.78 4.57 1.04
C ARG A 621 -41.95 5.42 1.51
N GLU A 622 -42.45 5.23 2.72
CA GLU A 622 -43.52 6.06 3.27
C GLU A 622 -43.07 7.53 3.36
N SER A 623 -41.85 7.77 3.86
CA SER A 623 -41.24 9.10 3.90
C SER A 623 -41.06 9.68 2.49
N CYS A 624 -40.51 8.89 1.57
CA CYS A 624 -40.34 9.28 0.16
C CYS A 624 -41.67 9.65 -0.51
N ASP A 625 -42.70 8.83 -0.35
CA ASP A 625 -44.03 9.06 -0.96
C ASP A 625 -44.68 10.35 -0.42
N ARG A 626 -44.55 10.61 0.90
CA ARG A 626 -44.98 11.86 1.53
C ARG A 626 -44.21 13.07 0.98
N GLU A 627 -42.89 12.96 0.88
CA GLU A 627 -41.99 14.00 0.38
C GLU A 627 -42.27 14.38 -1.08
N VAL A 628 -42.47 13.38 -1.96
CA VAL A 628 -42.94 13.61 -3.34
C VAL A 628 -44.28 14.35 -3.30
N GLY A 629 -45.16 13.95 -2.38
CA GLY A 629 -46.43 14.62 -2.12
C GLY A 629 -46.29 16.10 -1.73
N TYR A 630 -45.29 16.48 -0.93
CA TYR A 630 -45.01 17.89 -0.61
C TYR A 630 -44.75 18.70 -1.88
N VAL A 631 -43.85 18.20 -2.73
CA VAL A 631 -43.48 18.90 -3.97
C VAL A 631 -44.67 18.98 -4.93
N ARG A 632 -45.45 17.91 -5.08
CA ARG A 632 -46.57 17.84 -6.03
C ARG A 632 -47.80 18.62 -5.61
N ARG A 633 -48.07 18.80 -4.31
CA ARG A 633 -49.32 19.41 -3.80
C ARG A 633 -49.14 20.74 -3.07
N SER A 634 -47.95 21.03 -2.57
CA SER A 634 -47.66 22.23 -1.77
C SER A 634 -46.29 22.79 -2.16
N VAL A 635 -45.26 22.60 -1.32
CA VAL A 635 -43.88 23.01 -1.56
C VAL A 635 -42.91 22.12 -0.78
N GLY A 636 -41.85 21.67 -1.44
CA GLY A 636 -40.74 20.95 -0.83
C GLY A 636 -39.43 21.73 -0.92
N VAL A 637 -38.54 21.50 0.04
CA VAL A 637 -37.18 22.08 0.09
C VAL A 637 -36.12 20.98 0.04
N CYS A 638 -35.20 21.03 -0.91
CA CYS A 638 -34.09 20.08 -1.03
C CYS A 638 -32.73 20.77 -1.10
N ASP A 639 -31.74 20.21 -0.40
CA ASP A 639 -30.36 20.69 -0.46
C ASP A 639 -29.66 20.21 -1.75
N VAL A 640 -29.39 21.19 -2.62
CA VAL A 640 -28.67 21.02 -3.90
C VAL A 640 -27.33 21.76 -3.89
N SER A 641 -26.81 22.09 -2.70
CA SER A 641 -25.53 22.78 -2.51
C SER A 641 -24.36 21.99 -3.09
N THR A 642 -24.49 20.66 -3.19
CA THR A 642 -23.43 19.77 -3.68
C THR A 642 -23.22 19.81 -5.19
N LEU A 643 -24.12 20.41 -5.97
CA LEU A 643 -23.89 20.59 -7.41
C LEU A 643 -22.61 21.40 -7.64
N GLY A 644 -21.81 21.02 -8.64
CA GLY A 644 -20.65 21.83 -8.98
C GLY A 644 -21.10 23.19 -9.51
N LYS A 645 -20.39 24.25 -9.14
CA LYS A 645 -20.71 25.63 -9.53
C LYS A 645 -19.41 26.29 -10.00
N ILE A 646 -19.40 26.81 -11.21
CA ILE A 646 -18.24 27.47 -11.81
C ILE A 646 -18.66 28.86 -12.27
N ASP A 647 -18.03 29.89 -11.72
CA ASP A 647 -18.22 31.28 -12.09
C ASP A 647 -17.25 31.59 -13.24
N ILE A 648 -17.77 32.04 -14.38
CA ILE A 648 -17.04 32.19 -15.65
C ILE A 648 -17.22 33.64 -16.12
N GLN A 649 -16.12 34.36 -16.30
CA GLN A 649 -16.10 35.78 -16.63
C GLN A 649 -15.09 36.08 -17.75
N GLY A 650 -15.37 37.11 -18.53
CA GLY A 650 -14.48 37.61 -19.59
C GLY A 650 -15.16 37.67 -20.96
N PRO A 651 -14.64 38.48 -21.89
CA PRO A 651 -15.26 38.72 -23.19
C PRO A 651 -15.41 37.43 -24.02
N ASP A 652 -14.53 36.44 -23.83
CA ASP A 652 -14.58 35.16 -24.55
C ASP A 652 -15.34 34.05 -23.79
N ALA A 653 -15.99 34.34 -22.67
CA ALA A 653 -16.78 33.36 -21.92
C ALA A 653 -17.84 32.67 -22.78
N GLY A 654 -18.49 33.40 -23.69
CA GLY A 654 -19.45 32.83 -24.64
C GLY A 654 -18.81 31.89 -25.67
N LYS A 655 -17.57 32.14 -26.10
CA LYS A 655 -16.82 31.26 -27.00
C LYS A 655 -16.47 29.96 -26.29
N LEU A 656 -15.94 30.05 -25.08
CA LEU A 656 -15.66 28.89 -24.23
C LEU A 656 -16.89 28.02 -24.05
N LEU A 657 -18.01 28.62 -23.61
CA LEU A 657 -19.27 27.89 -23.38
C LEU A 657 -19.80 27.23 -24.66
N ASN A 658 -19.73 27.90 -25.82
CA ASN A 658 -20.09 27.30 -27.09
C ASN A 658 -19.18 26.11 -27.45
N PHE A 659 -17.92 26.12 -27.06
CA PHE A 659 -16.99 25.06 -27.42
C PHE A 659 -17.14 23.82 -26.52
N VAL A 660 -17.42 24.00 -25.23
CA VAL A 660 -17.53 22.88 -24.27
C VAL A 660 -18.93 22.28 -24.21
N TYR A 661 -19.98 23.09 -24.42
CA TYR A 661 -21.34 22.58 -24.54
C TYR A 661 -21.71 22.24 -25.98
N THR A 662 -22.64 21.30 -26.14
CA THR A 662 -23.19 20.88 -27.43
C THR A 662 -24.06 21.94 -28.10
N ASN A 663 -24.78 22.73 -27.31
CA ASN A 663 -25.64 23.82 -27.75
C ASN A 663 -24.98 25.20 -27.60
N VAL A 664 -25.61 26.25 -28.12
CA VAL A 664 -25.06 27.62 -28.14
C VAL A 664 -25.41 28.32 -26.83
N PHE A 665 -24.46 28.98 -26.18
CA PHE A 665 -24.64 29.83 -24.98
C PHE A 665 -24.32 31.30 -25.23
N SER A 666 -23.51 31.63 -26.25
CA SER A 666 -23.14 33.03 -26.53
C SER A 666 -24.33 33.97 -26.83
N THR A 667 -25.44 33.41 -27.31
CA THR A 667 -26.69 34.14 -27.61
C THR A 667 -27.74 34.07 -26.50
N LEU A 668 -27.44 33.45 -25.36
CA LEU A 668 -28.33 33.43 -24.20
C LEU A 668 -28.54 34.87 -23.71
N LYS A 669 -29.80 35.32 -23.57
CA LYS A 669 -30.08 36.66 -23.03
C LYS A 669 -29.63 36.75 -21.57
N GLU A 670 -29.22 37.94 -21.13
CA GLU A 670 -28.95 38.20 -19.72
C GLU A 670 -30.18 37.93 -18.85
N GLY A 671 -29.94 37.49 -17.61
CA GLY A 671 -31.00 37.07 -16.70
C GLY A 671 -31.69 35.77 -17.10
N ARG A 672 -31.09 34.97 -18.00
CA ARG A 672 -31.64 33.67 -18.42
C ARG A 672 -30.68 32.52 -18.14
N VAL A 673 -31.29 31.35 -17.98
CA VAL A 673 -30.62 30.06 -17.79
C VAL A 673 -30.87 29.16 -19.00
N ARG A 674 -29.91 28.29 -19.32
CA ARG A 674 -30.07 27.26 -20.35
C ARG A 674 -29.42 25.96 -19.90
N TYR A 675 -30.11 24.84 -20.14
CA TYR A 675 -29.56 23.50 -19.97
C TYR A 675 -28.68 23.10 -21.16
N GLY A 676 -27.60 22.36 -20.92
CA GLY A 676 -26.68 21.90 -21.95
C GLY A 676 -26.04 20.57 -21.60
N LEU A 677 -25.62 19.83 -22.64
CA LEU A 677 -24.81 18.62 -22.53
C LEU A 677 -23.37 18.94 -22.91
N MET A 678 -22.42 18.40 -22.17
CA MET A 678 -21.00 18.37 -22.53
C MET A 678 -20.63 16.98 -23.01
N LEU A 679 -19.82 16.88 -24.06
CA LEU A 679 -19.33 15.60 -24.58
C LEU A 679 -17.85 15.43 -24.28
N ARG A 680 -17.41 14.19 -24.16
CA ARG A 680 -15.99 13.86 -24.28
C ARG A 680 -15.57 13.88 -25.74
N GLU A 681 -14.27 13.94 -25.98
CA GLU A 681 -13.71 13.92 -27.34
C GLU A 681 -14.19 12.71 -28.16
N ASP A 682 -14.45 11.56 -27.53
CA ASP A 682 -14.95 10.33 -28.17
C ASP A 682 -16.43 10.39 -28.64
N GLY A 683 -17.15 11.47 -28.31
CA GLY A 683 -18.54 11.71 -28.70
C GLY A 683 -19.60 11.20 -27.72
N THR A 684 -19.20 10.65 -26.57
CA THR A 684 -20.13 10.26 -25.50
C THR A 684 -20.42 11.41 -24.55
N VAL A 685 -21.52 11.32 -23.80
CA VAL A 685 -21.88 12.35 -22.82
C VAL A 685 -20.89 12.30 -21.64
N MET A 686 -20.30 13.46 -21.34
CA MET A 686 -19.38 13.65 -20.22
C MET A 686 -20.14 14.04 -18.95
N ASP A 687 -20.92 15.11 -19.05
CA ASP A 687 -21.70 15.68 -17.96
C ASP A 687 -22.79 16.58 -18.55
N ASP A 688 -23.71 17.01 -17.70
CA ASP A 688 -24.77 17.95 -18.05
C ASP A 688 -24.96 19.02 -16.96
N GLY A 689 -25.77 20.02 -17.28
CA GLY A 689 -26.16 21.01 -16.30
C GLY A 689 -26.71 22.27 -16.93
N THR A 690 -26.87 23.29 -16.09
CA THR A 690 -27.40 24.58 -16.50
C THR A 690 -26.31 25.63 -16.50
N CYS A 691 -26.42 26.62 -17.36
CA CYS A 691 -25.57 27.80 -17.30
C CYS A 691 -26.42 29.06 -17.38
N ALA A 692 -26.23 29.94 -16.40
CA ALA A 692 -26.95 31.18 -16.20
C ALA A 692 -26.10 32.36 -16.66
N ARG A 693 -26.67 33.29 -17.44
CA ARG A 693 -25.99 34.53 -17.84
C ARG A 693 -26.38 35.66 -16.89
N LEU A 694 -25.50 35.99 -15.94
CA LEU A 694 -25.73 37.02 -14.92
C LEU A 694 -25.38 38.44 -15.39
N GLY A 695 -24.61 38.57 -16.47
CA GLY A 695 -24.28 39.84 -17.10
C GLY A 695 -23.68 39.67 -18.51
N PRO A 696 -23.22 40.75 -19.15
CA PRO A 696 -22.76 40.71 -20.54
C PRO A 696 -21.64 39.69 -20.78
N ALA A 697 -20.71 39.57 -19.83
CA ALA A 697 -19.56 38.69 -19.88
C ALA A 697 -19.43 37.85 -18.60
N HIS A 698 -20.54 37.56 -17.92
CA HIS A 698 -20.58 36.85 -16.64
C HIS A 698 -21.59 35.72 -16.67
N PHE A 699 -21.09 34.50 -16.49
CA PHE A 699 -21.87 33.27 -16.49
C PHE A 699 -21.61 32.45 -15.23
N VAL A 700 -22.60 31.68 -14.82
CA VAL A 700 -22.47 30.67 -13.77
C VAL A 700 -22.96 29.35 -14.31
N MET A 701 -22.03 28.41 -14.43
CA MET A 701 -22.28 27.04 -14.82
C MET A 701 -22.57 26.19 -13.58
N THR A 702 -23.56 25.32 -13.68
CA THR A 702 -23.79 24.21 -12.76
C THR A 702 -23.42 22.90 -13.44
N THR A 703 -22.82 22.00 -12.69
CA THR A 703 -22.47 20.64 -13.10
C THR A 703 -23.15 19.66 -12.15
N THR A 704 -23.13 18.37 -12.47
CA THR A 704 -23.51 17.36 -11.49
C THR A 704 -22.53 17.32 -10.30
N THR A 705 -22.98 16.77 -9.18
CA THR A 705 -22.19 16.74 -7.92
C THR A 705 -20.86 16.01 -8.06
N ALA A 706 -20.86 14.84 -8.71
CA ALA A 706 -19.66 14.02 -8.83
C ALA A 706 -18.70 14.55 -9.91
N ALA A 707 -19.21 15.15 -10.98
CA ALA A 707 -18.39 15.60 -12.11
C ALA A 707 -17.78 17.01 -11.93
N ALA A 708 -18.05 17.70 -10.83
CA ALA A 708 -17.58 19.08 -10.61
C ALA A 708 -16.07 19.26 -10.82
N GLY A 709 -15.26 18.33 -10.30
CA GLY A 709 -13.81 18.34 -10.50
C GLY A 709 -13.39 18.04 -11.94
N ASP A 710 -14.07 17.10 -12.59
CA ASP A 710 -13.76 16.70 -13.96
C ASP A 710 -14.10 17.79 -14.97
N VAL A 711 -15.24 18.47 -14.82
CA VAL A 711 -15.59 19.62 -15.64
C VAL A 711 -14.61 20.77 -15.44
N MET A 712 -14.22 21.05 -14.19
CA MET A 712 -13.20 22.07 -13.87
C MET A 712 -11.87 21.78 -14.57
N ARG A 713 -11.41 20.52 -14.52
CA ARG A 713 -10.22 20.06 -15.27
C ARG A 713 -10.41 20.18 -16.79
N HIS A 714 -11.59 19.87 -17.31
CA HIS A 714 -11.89 19.97 -18.73
C HIS A 714 -11.81 21.43 -19.21
N LEU A 715 -12.38 22.39 -18.47
CA LEU A 715 -12.27 23.82 -18.80
C LEU A 715 -10.80 24.30 -18.77
N ASN A 716 -10.02 23.85 -17.79
CA ASN A 716 -8.58 24.14 -17.74
C ASN A 716 -7.84 23.56 -18.95
N TRP A 717 -8.12 22.31 -19.34
CA TRP A 717 -7.51 21.72 -20.53
C TRP A 717 -7.85 22.50 -21.80
N VAL A 718 -9.13 22.86 -21.98
CA VAL A 718 -9.56 23.64 -23.14
C VAL A 718 -8.86 24.98 -23.19
N THR A 719 -8.78 25.71 -22.08
CA THR A 719 -8.22 27.07 -22.08
C THR A 719 -6.71 27.14 -21.92
N GLN A 720 -6.03 26.09 -21.49
CA GLN A 720 -4.55 26.07 -21.42
C GLN A 720 -3.92 25.28 -22.58
N GLY A 721 -4.59 24.21 -23.03
CA GLY A 721 -4.08 23.28 -24.03
C GLY A 721 -4.61 23.52 -25.45
N LEU A 722 -5.88 23.90 -25.60
CA LEU A 722 -6.51 24.05 -26.93
C LEU A 722 -6.66 25.51 -27.37
N HIS A 723 -7.07 26.38 -26.45
CA HIS A 723 -7.37 27.78 -26.69
C HIS A 723 -6.76 28.72 -25.64
N PRO A 724 -5.41 28.76 -25.51
CA PRO A 724 -4.70 29.68 -24.61
C PRO A 724 -4.88 31.17 -24.97
N GLU A 725 -5.37 31.48 -26.16
CA GLU A 725 -5.60 32.83 -26.64
C GLU A 725 -6.91 33.48 -26.16
N TRP A 726 -7.84 32.72 -25.56
CA TRP A 726 -9.13 33.26 -25.13
C TRP A 726 -9.04 34.09 -23.85
N ASP A 727 -9.64 35.27 -23.86
CA ASP A 727 -9.77 36.13 -22.69
C ASP A 727 -10.98 35.71 -21.85
N VAL A 728 -10.75 34.68 -21.04
CA VAL A 728 -11.71 34.12 -20.09
C VAL A 728 -11.00 33.74 -18.79
N ARG A 729 -11.70 33.94 -17.68
CA ARG A 729 -11.32 33.51 -16.34
C ARG A 729 -12.48 32.76 -15.73
N PHE A 730 -12.19 31.69 -15.00
CA PHE A 730 -13.21 30.95 -14.30
C PHE A 730 -12.67 30.41 -12.98
N THR A 731 -13.56 30.18 -12.04
CA THR A 731 -13.23 29.68 -10.71
C THR A 731 -14.35 28.79 -10.22
N SER A 732 -13.99 27.69 -9.56
CA SER A 732 -14.97 26.90 -8.83
C SER A 732 -15.51 27.71 -7.66
N VAL A 733 -16.82 27.92 -7.64
CA VAL A 733 -17.56 28.53 -6.55
C VAL A 733 -18.52 27.52 -5.91
N THR A 734 -18.26 26.22 -6.09
CA THR A 734 -19.06 25.10 -5.57
C THR A 734 -19.31 25.24 -4.07
N GLU A 735 -18.26 25.46 -3.29
CA GLU A 735 -18.36 25.58 -1.82
C GLU A 735 -18.70 27.00 -1.34
N GLN A 736 -18.65 27.99 -2.23
CA GLN A 736 -18.96 29.39 -1.87
C GLN A 736 -20.46 29.60 -1.67
N TRP A 737 -21.31 28.80 -2.32
CA TRP A 737 -22.75 28.98 -2.36
C TRP A 737 -23.49 27.77 -1.80
N ALA A 738 -24.21 27.97 -0.70
CA ALA A 738 -25.27 27.04 -0.29
C ALA A 738 -26.49 27.30 -1.19
N GLN A 739 -27.12 26.25 -1.69
CA GLN A 739 -28.21 26.36 -2.66
C GLN A 739 -29.31 25.34 -2.37
N PHE A 740 -30.55 25.82 -2.33
CA PHE A 740 -31.72 25.00 -2.00
C PHE A 740 -32.75 25.08 -3.12
N ALA A 741 -33.23 23.92 -3.56
CA ALA A 741 -34.37 23.83 -4.47
C ALA A 741 -35.65 23.96 -3.64
N VAL A 742 -36.48 24.93 -4.01
CA VAL A 742 -37.82 25.17 -3.45
C VAL A 742 -38.81 24.86 -4.57
N ALA A 743 -39.47 23.71 -4.49
CA ALA A 743 -40.22 23.13 -5.60
C ALA A 743 -41.67 22.83 -5.22
N GLY A 744 -42.60 23.19 -6.09
CA GLY A 744 -44.03 22.95 -5.93
C GLY A 744 -44.88 24.18 -6.26
N PRO A 745 -46.21 24.02 -6.39
CA PRO A 745 -47.11 25.11 -6.75
C PRO A 745 -47.02 26.33 -5.83
N GLN A 746 -46.66 26.15 -4.55
CA GLN A 746 -46.53 27.25 -3.57
C GLN A 746 -45.10 27.79 -3.43
N SER A 747 -44.15 27.35 -4.28
CA SER A 747 -42.74 27.74 -4.19
C SER A 747 -42.50 29.25 -4.33
N ARG A 748 -43.27 29.93 -5.20
CA ARG A 748 -43.18 31.39 -5.38
C ARG A 748 -43.65 32.11 -4.12
N ASP A 749 -44.81 31.73 -3.59
CA ASP A 749 -45.41 32.39 -2.42
C ASP A 749 -44.53 32.20 -1.19
N LEU A 750 -43.95 31.00 -1.00
CA LEU A 750 -42.98 30.76 0.07
C LEU A 750 -41.77 31.68 -0.06
N LEU A 751 -41.21 31.85 -1.26
CA LEU A 751 -40.06 32.74 -1.45
C LEU A 751 -40.43 34.21 -1.24
N ASN A 752 -41.61 34.65 -1.69
CA ASN A 752 -42.06 36.04 -1.52
C ASN A 752 -42.22 36.45 -0.05
N ASP A 753 -42.43 35.52 0.87
CA ASP A 753 -42.41 35.80 2.31
C ASP A 753 -41.01 36.14 2.85
N LEU A 754 -39.96 35.65 2.19
CA LEU A 754 -38.57 35.76 2.65
C LEU A 754 -37.75 36.78 1.86
N LEU A 755 -38.13 37.03 0.61
CA LEU A 755 -37.48 37.99 -0.28
C LEU A 755 -37.84 39.42 0.10
N GLU A 756 -36.85 40.33 0.07
CA GLU A 756 -37.08 41.76 0.29
C GLU A 756 -37.88 42.40 -0.85
N VAL A 757 -37.79 41.85 -2.06
CA VAL A 757 -38.57 42.26 -3.22
C VAL A 757 -39.30 41.03 -3.78
N PRO A 758 -40.65 41.05 -3.83
CA PRO A 758 -41.41 39.91 -4.34
C PRO A 758 -41.22 39.74 -5.85
N ILE A 759 -41.37 38.49 -6.29
CA ILE A 759 -41.28 38.06 -7.69
C ILE A 759 -42.63 37.57 -8.21
N ASP A 760 -42.82 37.66 -9.52
CA ASP A 760 -44.00 37.21 -10.25
C ASP A 760 -43.62 36.55 -11.60
N ALA A 761 -44.61 36.31 -12.47
CA ALA A 761 -44.39 35.66 -13.75
C ALA A 761 -43.71 36.57 -14.79
N GLU A 762 -43.84 37.89 -14.67
CA GLU A 762 -43.25 38.87 -15.59
C GLU A 762 -41.81 39.22 -15.16
N SER A 763 -41.61 39.48 -13.88
CA SER A 763 -40.30 39.80 -13.28
C SER A 763 -39.37 38.59 -13.22
N PHE A 764 -39.91 37.37 -13.08
CA PHE A 764 -39.10 36.15 -12.98
C PHE A 764 -39.70 34.96 -13.74
N PRO A 765 -39.72 35.01 -15.10
CA PRO A 765 -40.32 33.99 -15.95
C PRO A 765 -39.56 32.65 -15.90
N PHE A 766 -40.10 31.60 -16.52
CA PHE A 766 -39.44 30.30 -16.62
C PHE A 766 -38.01 30.41 -17.19
N MET A 767 -37.04 29.75 -16.56
CA MET A 767 -35.61 29.84 -16.89
C MET A 767 -35.02 31.27 -16.75
N ALA A 768 -35.57 32.08 -15.85
CA ALA A 768 -34.94 33.34 -15.41
C ALA A 768 -33.88 33.10 -14.33
N CYS A 769 -32.93 34.01 -14.22
CA CYS A 769 -32.00 34.10 -13.11
C CYS A 769 -31.74 35.57 -12.75
N GLY A 770 -31.33 35.82 -11.52
CA GLY A 770 -31.05 37.17 -11.05
C GLY A 770 -30.51 37.23 -9.64
N ARG A 771 -30.10 38.43 -9.24
CA ARG A 771 -29.76 38.73 -7.85
C ARG A 771 -31.04 38.93 -7.05
N VAL A 772 -31.03 38.46 -5.80
CA VAL A 772 -32.10 38.65 -4.84
C VAL A 772 -31.52 39.03 -3.48
N ARG A 773 -32.35 39.54 -2.57
CA ARG A 773 -31.94 39.86 -1.20
C ARG A 773 -32.96 39.29 -0.21
N LEU A 774 -32.47 38.71 0.88
CA LEU A 774 -33.27 38.14 1.96
C LEU A 774 -32.56 38.33 3.29
N GLY A 775 -33.24 38.89 4.29
CA GLY A 775 -32.64 39.17 5.60
C GLY A 775 -31.35 40.01 5.54
N GLY A 776 -31.26 40.96 4.61
CA GLY A 776 -30.08 41.79 4.39
C GLY A 776 -28.94 41.12 3.62
N VAL A 777 -29.05 39.83 3.27
CA VAL A 777 -28.03 39.03 2.58
C VAL A 777 -28.29 38.98 1.07
N ASP A 778 -27.26 39.26 0.28
CA ASP A 778 -27.28 39.09 -1.18
C ASP A 778 -27.25 37.61 -1.56
N GLY A 779 -28.20 37.21 -2.40
CA GLY A 779 -28.31 35.88 -2.97
C GLY A 779 -28.48 35.88 -4.48
N ARG A 780 -28.57 34.68 -5.05
CA ARG A 780 -28.89 34.42 -6.45
C ARG A 780 -30.12 33.53 -6.51
N LEU A 781 -31.02 33.83 -7.43
CA LEU A 781 -32.21 33.03 -7.67
C LEU A 781 -32.18 32.50 -9.09
N PHE A 782 -32.61 31.26 -9.28
CA PHE A 782 -32.70 30.59 -10.57
C PHE A 782 -34.07 29.93 -10.68
N ARG A 783 -34.85 30.21 -11.73
CA ARG A 783 -36.12 29.55 -11.98
C ARG A 783 -35.93 28.32 -12.84
N ILE A 784 -35.37 27.30 -12.23
CA ILE A 784 -35.06 25.99 -12.79
C ILE A 784 -35.72 24.89 -11.97
N SER A 785 -35.98 23.75 -12.60
CA SER A 785 -36.68 22.63 -11.96
C SER A 785 -36.13 21.31 -12.44
N PHE A 786 -35.76 20.46 -11.49
CA PHE A 786 -35.45 19.04 -11.72
C PHE A 786 -36.58 18.11 -11.25
N SER A 787 -37.67 18.65 -10.68
CA SER A 787 -38.84 17.88 -10.25
C SER A 787 -39.98 17.88 -11.28
N GLY A 788 -39.90 18.77 -12.26
CA GLY A 788 -41.00 19.04 -13.21
C GLY A 788 -42.15 19.85 -12.65
N GLU A 789 -42.05 20.31 -11.41
CA GLU A 789 -42.95 21.32 -10.85
C GLU A 789 -42.40 22.73 -11.09
N HIS A 790 -43.25 23.73 -10.88
CA HIS A 790 -42.81 25.10 -10.69
C HIS A 790 -41.81 25.13 -9.52
N ALA A 791 -40.58 25.55 -9.79
CA ALA A 791 -39.52 25.53 -8.80
C ALA A 791 -38.53 26.68 -8.99
N TYR A 792 -37.80 26.94 -7.92
CA TYR A 792 -36.69 27.86 -7.87
C TYR A 792 -35.53 27.24 -7.13
N GLU A 793 -34.31 27.63 -7.48
CA GLU A 793 -33.12 27.37 -6.67
C GLU A 793 -32.61 28.70 -6.14
N ILE A 794 -32.55 28.82 -4.82
CA ILE A 794 -32.06 30.00 -4.14
C ILE A 794 -30.69 29.73 -3.53
N ALA A 795 -29.72 30.58 -3.85
CA ALA A 795 -28.34 30.45 -3.41
C ALA A 795 -27.92 31.66 -2.56
N VAL A 796 -27.27 31.38 -1.43
CA VAL A 796 -26.65 32.38 -0.55
C VAL A 796 -25.20 31.99 -0.25
N PRO A 797 -24.34 32.93 0.18
CA PRO A 797 -23.01 32.58 0.65
C PRO A 797 -23.09 31.48 1.71
N ALA A 798 -22.23 30.45 1.61
CA ALA A 798 -22.35 29.22 2.40
C ALA A 798 -22.46 29.44 3.92
N ARG A 799 -21.83 30.51 4.45
CA ARG A 799 -21.96 30.90 5.86
C ARG A 799 -23.39 31.15 6.36
N TYR A 800 -24.34 31.40 5.45
CA TYR A 800 -25.77 31.60 5.76
C TYR A 800 -26.65 30.40 5.38
N GLY A 801 -26.06 29.34 4.83
CA GLY A 801 -26.80 28.20 4.28
C GLY A 801 -27.65 27.47 5.31
N ALA A 802 -27.12 27.25 6.51
CA ALA A 802 -27.86 26.58 7.59
C ALA A 802 -29.12 27.35 7.98
N SER A 803 -29.00 28.67 8.22
CA SER A 803 -30.13 29.53 8.57
C SER A 803 -31.16 29.62 7.45
N LEU A 804 -30.72 29.70 6.19
CA LEU A 804 -31.64 29.69 5.06
C LEU A 804 -32.40 28.36 4.95
N PHE A 805 -31.73 27.23 5.12
CA PHE A 805 -32.38 25.92 5.10
C PHE A 805 -33.48 25.82 6.16
N GLU A 806 -33.18 26.19 7.40
CA GLU A 806 -34.15 26.17 8.50
C GLU A 806 -35.35 27.08 8.23
N ALA A 807 -35.10 28.30 7.75
CA ALA A 807 -36.17 29.26 7.41
C ALA A 807 -37.06 28.73 6.28
N LEU A 808 -36.47 28.19 5.21
CA LEU A 808 -37.20 27.60 4.09
C LEU A 808 -38.03 26.39 4.52
N VAL A 809 -37.45 25.48 5.30
CA VAL A 809 -38.14 24.27 5.76
C VAL A 809 -39.29 24.62 6.70
N ALA A 810 -39.08 25.52 7.66
CA ALA A 810 -40.17 25.97 8.56
C ALA A 810 -41.31 26.63 7.77
N ALA A 811 -40.98 27.48 6.79
CA ALA A 811 -41.99 28.11 5.92
C ALA A 811 -42.73 27.10 5.03
N ALA A 812 -42.07 26.01 4.63
CA ALA A 812 -42.69 24.92 3.88
C ALA A 812 -43.62 24.07 4.78
N GLU A 813 -43.18 23.72 5.98
CA GLU A 813 -43.98 22.97 6.96
C GLU A 813 -45.28 23.72 7.32
N ALA A 814 -45.21 25.05 7.50
CA ALA A 814 -46.36 25.91 7.73
C ALA A 814 -47.41 25.87 6.59
N ARG A 815 -47.04 25.40 5.40
CA ARG A 815 -47.89 25.30 4.21
C ARG A 815 -48.35 23.87 3.90
N GLY A 816 -48.03 22.90 4.78
CA GLY A 816 -48.29 21.48 4.54
C GLY A 816 -47.23 20.79 3.66
N GLY A 817 -46.09 21.45 3.47
CA GLY A 817 -44.89 20.95 2.80
C GLY A 817 -43.80 20.49 3.77
N GLY A 818 -42.54 20.52 3.33
CA GLY A 818 -41.39 20.21 4.19
C GLY A 818 -40.07 19.98 3.45
N ALA A 819 -39.06 19.48 4.16
CA ALA A 819 -37.81 19.04 3.53
C ALA A 819 -38.02 17.74 2.74
N TYR A 820 -37.31 17.57 1.62
CA TYR A 820 -37.25 16.31 0.89
C TYR A 820 -35.83 15.93 0.47
N GLY A 821 -35.57 14.62 0.50
CA GLY A 821 -34.26 14.04 0.25
C GLY A 821 -34.05 13.56 -1.18
N MET A 822 -32.92 12.87 -1.38
CA MET A 822 -32.52 12.33 -2.67
C MET A 822 -33.45 11.26 -3.24
N GLU A 823 -34.12 10.46 -2.40
CA GLU A 823 -35.07 9.44 -2.88
C GLU A 823 -36.29 10.09 -3.55
N ALA A 824 -36.90 11.08 -2.89
CA ALA A 824 -38.01 11.83 -3.45
C ALA A 824 -37.59 12.61 -4.70
N LEU A 825 -36.40 13.24 -4.69
CA LEU A 825 -35.86 13.89 -5.89
C LEU A 825 -35.68 12.90 -7.05
N ASN A 826 -35.24 11.67 -6.75
CA ASN A 826 -35.07 10.62 -7.75
C ASN A 826 -36.41 10.16 -8.35
N VAL A 827 -37.47 10.03 -7.55
CA VAL A 827 -38.81 9.76 -8.08
C VAL A 827 -39.28 10.89 -9.00
N LEU A 828 -39.23 12.14 -8.51
CA LEU A 828 -39.72 13.31 -9.24
C LEU A 828 -39.04 13.49 -10.60
N ARG A 829 -37.73 13.24 -10.69
CA ARG A 829 -36.99 13.35 -11.95
C ARG A 829 -37.26 12.18 -12.89
N ILE A 830 -37.48 10.96 -12.37
CA ILE A 830 -37.83 9.78 -13.18
C ILE A 830 -39.20 10.00 -13.82
N GLU A 831 -40.17 10.55 -13.07
CA GLU A 831 -41.49 10.90 -13.61
C GLU A 831 -41.41 11.87 -14.79
N LYS A 832 -40.35 12.68 -14.86
CA LYS A 832 -40.08 13.63 -15.95
C LYS A 832 -39.12 13.13 -17.01
N GLY A 833 -38.61 11.91 -16.90
CA GLY A 833 -37.61 11.37 -17.82
C GLY A 833 -36.26 12.08 -17.78
N PHE A 834 -35.98 12.84 -16.72
CA PHE A 834 -34.71 13.54 -16.59
C PHE A 834 -33.58 12.57 -16.24
N ILE A 835 -32.43 12.82 -16.85
CA ILE A 835 -31.25 11.97 -16.75
C ILE A 835 -30.40 12.33 -15.54
N THR A 836 -29.68 11.32 -15.04
CA THR A 836 -28.61 11.48 -14.05
C THR A 836 -27.41 10.65 -14.49
N HIS A 837 -26.38 10.54 -13.65
CA HIS A 837 -25.25 9.64 -13.90
C HIS A 837 -25.65 8.15 -14.03
N ALA A 838 -26.85 7.76 -13.58
CA ALA A 838 -27.40 6.45 -13.86
C ALA A 838 -27.67 6.23 -15.36
N GLU A 839 -28.02 7.28 -16.10
CA GLU A 839 -28.24 7.25 -17.55
C GLU A 839 -26.98 7.63 -18.33
N ILE A 840 -26.16 8.57 -17.82
CA ILE A 840 -24.90 9.02 -18.46
C ILE A 840 -23.65 8.36 -17.87
N HIS A 841 -23.64 7.02 -17.80
CA HIS A 841 -22.58 6.19 -17.21
C HIS A 841 -21.31 6.04 -18.08
N GLY A 842 -21.03 7.01 -18.95
CA GLY A 842 -19.80 7.07 -19.76
C GLY A 842 -19.80 6.27 -21.07
N ARG A 843 -20.85 5.48 -21.36
CA ARG A 843 -20.96 4.69 -22.61
C ARG A 843 -22.06 5.16 -23.57
N VAL A 844 -22.82 6.16 -23.15
CA VAL A 844 -24.00 6.64 -23.89
C VAL A 844 -23.67 7.91 -24.66
N THR A 845 -24.31 8.07 -25.81
CA THR A 845 -24.19 9.25 -26.65
C THR A 845 -25.40 10.17 -26.46
N ALA A 846 -25.33 11.40 -26.95
CA ALA A 846 -26.51 12.26 -27.02
C ALA A 846 -27.64 11.62 -27.86
N PHE A 847 -27.32 10.75 -28.82
CA PHE A 847 -28.31 10.01 -29.60
C PHE A 847 -29.05 8.97 -28.76
N ASP A 848 -28.32 8.23 -27.93
CA ASP A 848 -28.88 7.18 -27.08
C ASP A 848 -29.90 7.74 -26.08
N ILE A 849 -29.64 8.92 -25.51
CA ILE A 849 -30.55 9.60 -24.57
C ILE A 849 -31.61 10.48 -25.24
N GLY A 850 -31.72 10.44 -26.57
CA GLY A 850 -32.72 11.23 -27.32
C GLY A 850 -32.40 12.74 -27.46
N ALA A 851 -31.21 13.18 -27.03
CA ALA A 851 -30.75 14.56 -27.04
C ALA A 851 -29.86 14.93 -28.25
N ALA A 852 -29.83 14.12 -29.32
CA ALA A 852 -28.97 14.36 -30.49
C ALA A 852 -29.15 15.75 -31.10
N ARG A 853 -30.39 16.27 -31.07
CA ARG A 853 -30.75 17.61 -31.59
C ARG A 853 -30.11 18.75 -30.79
N MET A 854 -29.63 18.51 -29.57
CA MET A 854 -28.89 19.51 -28.78
C MET A 854 -27.49 19.75 -29.32
N ILE A 855 -26.92 18.80 -30.07
CA ILE A 855 -25.65 18.99 -30.78
C ILE A 855 -25.88 19.98 -31.92
N SER A 856 -25.45 21.21 -31.72
CA SER A 856 -25.70 22.29 -32.67
C SER A 856 -24.98 22.02 -34.00
N ALA A 857 -25.72 22.04 -35.10
CA ALA A 857 -25.14 22.01 -36.44
C ALA A 857 -24.36 23.29 -36.79
N LYS A 858 -24.67 24.41 -36.12
CA LYS A 858 -24.19 25.77 -36.47
C LYS A 858 -22.82 26.14 -35.90
N LYS A 859 -22.27 25.32 -35.00
CA LYS A 859 -20.97 25.54 -34.36
C LYS A 859 -20.23 24.23 -34.19
N ASP A 860 -18.93 24.29 -33.92
CA ASP A 860 -18.19 23.14 -33.43
C ASP A 860 -18.26 23.03 -31.89
N CYS A 861 -17.95 21.85 -31.36
CA CYS A 861 -17.66 21.62 -29.94
C CYS A 861 -16.88 20.33 -29.76
N VAL A 862 -16.26 20.22 -28.59
CA VAL A 862 -15.66 18.98 -28.11
C VAL A 862 -16.61 17.81 -28.33
N GLY A 863 -16.09 16.72 -28.91
CA GLY A 863 -16.82 15.47 -29.14
C GLY A 863 -17.73 15.43 -30.36
N LYS A 864 -18.09 16.57 -30.97
CA LYS A 864 -19.08 16.59 -32.08
C LYS A 864 -18.68 15.71 -33.25
N THR A 865 -17.42 15.82 -33.70
CA THR A 865 -16.91 15.05 -34.84
C THR A 865 -16.97 13.56 -34.59
N LEU A 866 -16.50 13.09 -33.43
CA LEU A 866 -16.50 11.66 -33.12
C LEU A 866 -17.89 11.12 -32.74
N ALA A 867 -18.80 11.97 -32.27
CA ALA A 867 -20.20 11.61 -32.04
C ALA A 867 -20.95 11.23 -33.32
N ALA A 868 -20.51 11.73 -34.48
CA ALA A 868 -21.12 11.47 -35.78
C ALA A 868 -20.70 10.13 -36.42
N ARG A 869 -19.82 9.34 -35.77
CA ARG A 869 -19.38 8.04 -36.31
C ARG A 869 -20.59 7.10 -36.50
N PRO A 870 -20.64 6.31 -37.59
CA PRO A 870 -21.80 5.47 -37.90
C PRO A 870 -22.29 4.60 -36.73
N GLY A 871 -21.37 3.96 -36.00
CA GLY A 871 -21.74 3.10 -34.85
C GLY A 871 -22.26 3.84 -33.62
N LEU A 872 -22.11 5.17 -33.52
CA LEU A 872 -22.64 6.00 -32.41
C LEU A 872 -24.01 6.62 -32.72
N VAL A 873 -24.40 6.62 -33.99
CA VAL A 873 -25.71 7.08 -34.48
C VAL A 873 -26.53 5.94 -35.10
N ASP A 874 -26.08 4.69 -34.96
CA ASP A 874 -26.75 3.52 -35.50
C ASP A 874 -28.15 3.36 -34.88
N PRO A 875 -29.22 3.32 -35.69
CA PRO A 875 -30.59 3.11 -35.20
C PRO A 875 -30.77 1.84 -34.37
N ALA A 876 -29.91 0.82 -34.53
CA ALA A 876 -29.95 -0.43 -33.78
C ALA A 876 -29.47 -0.31 -32.32
N ARG A 877 -28.88 0.82 -31.93
CA ARG A 877 -28.39 1.04 -30.56
C ARG A 877 -29.50 0.98 -29.53
N ALA A 878 -29.10 0.71 -28.28
CA ALA A 878 -30.00 0.82 -27.15
C ALA A 878 -30.23 2.30 -26.85
N ARG A 879 -31.51 2.71 -26.80
CA ARG A 879 -31.93 4.11 -26.61
C ARG A 879 -32.84 4.22 -25.40
N LEU A 880 -32.75 5.34 -24.72
CA LEU A 880 -33.45 5.63 -23.47
C LEU A 880 -34.96 5.64 -23.71
N VAL A 881 -35.68 4.86 -22.90
CA VAL A 881 -37.14 4.74 -22.90
C VAL A 881 -37.67 4.72 -21.47
N GLY A 882 -38.96 5.00 -21.31
CA GLY A 882 -39.69 4.71 -20.08
C GLY A 882 -40.11 3.24 -20.04
N LEU A 883 -40.17 2.68 -18.83
CA LEU A 883 -40.60 1.32 -18.54
C LEU A 883 -41.72 1.38 -17.51
N ARG A 884 -42.88 0.84 -17.87
CA ARG A 884 -44.04 0.76 -16.98
C ARG A 884 -44.43 -0.69 -16.76
N PRO A 885 -44.39 -1.22 -15.52
CA PRO A 885 -44.90 -2.55 -15.22
C PRO A 885 -46.33 -2.73 -15.71
N VAL A 886 -46.62 -3.89 -16.29
CA VAL A 886 -47.98 -4.26 -16.71
C VAL A 886 -48.85 -4.54 -15.49
N ASP A 887 -48.29 -5.23 -14.48
CA ASP A 887 -48.89 -5.35 -13.16
C ASP A 887 -48.39 -4.21 -12.25
N LYS A 888 -49.33 -3.39 -11.76
CA LYS A 888 -49.05 -2.25 -10.87
C LYS A 888 -48.38 -2.66 -9.56
N GLY A 889 -48.60 -3.90 -9.10
CA GLY A 889 -47.99 -4.46 -7.90
C GLY A 889 -46.60 -5.03 -8.12
N ALA A 890 -46.13 -5.13 -9.37
CA ALA A 890 -44.85 -5.74 -9.69
C ALA A 890 -43.67 -4.84 -9.29
N ARG A 891 -42.57 -5.49 -8.90
CA ARG A 891 -41.33 -4.84 -8.53
C ARG A 891 -40.46 -4.62 -9.76
N LEU A 892 -39.80 -3.47 -9.80
CA LEU A 892 -38.79 -3.13 -10.80
C LEU A 892 -37.48 -2.77 -10.08
N THR A 893 -36.34 -3.21 -10.62
CA THR A 893 -35.02 -2.96 -10.01
C THR A 893 -34.06 -2.34 -11.02
N GLY A 894 -33.25 -1.39 -10.56
CA GLY A 894 -32.14 -0.85 -11.35
C GLY A 894 -31.05 -1.92 -11.58
N GLY A 895 -30.49 -1.93 -12.78
CA GLY A 895 -29.52 -2.93 -13.25
C GLY A 895 -30.13 -4.21 -13.80
N ALA A 896 -31.46 -4.37 -13.79
CA ALA A 896 -32.12 -5.52 -14.39
C ALA A 896 -31.99 -5.50 -15.92
N HIS A 897 -31.96 -6.69 -16.53
CA HIS A 897 -31.88 -6.84 -17.99
C HIS A 897 -33.25 -7.02 -18.63
N ILE A 898 -33.37 -6.62 -19.90
CA ILE A 898 -34.63 -6.54 -20.61
C ILE A 898 -34.61 -7.55 -21.77
N PHE A 899 -35.61 -8.40 -21.86
CA PHE A 899 -35.75 -9.46 -22.86
C PHE A 899 -37.09 -9.33 -23.59
N ALA A 900 -37.16 -9.85 -24.82
CA ALA A 900 -38.44 -9.99 -25.50
C ALA A 900 -39.37 -10.93 -24.72
N ALA A 901 -40.69 -10.71 -24.80
CA ALA A 901 -41.66 -11.59 -24.14
C ALA A 901 -41.47 -13.05 -24.58
N GLY A 902 -41.43 -13.98 -23.61
CA GLY A 902 -41.22 -15.42 -23.86
C GLY A 902 -39.79 -15.83 -24.22
N ALA A 903 -38.86 -14.90 -24.43
CA ALA A 903 -37.46 -15.23 -24.66
C ALA A 903 -36.78 -15.75 -23.37
N GLU A 904 -35.84 -16.68 -23.55
CA GLU A 904 -35.01 -17.14 -22.44
C GLU A 904 -34.09 -16.00 -21.97
N ALA A 905 -33.98 -15.81 -20.64
CA ALA A 905 -33.24 -14.72 -20.01
C ALA A 905 -31.71 -14.96 -19.99
N VAL A 906 -31.13 -15.15 -21.17
CA VAL A 906 -29.70 -15.41 -21.43
C VAL A 906 -29.09 -14.29 -22.25
N HIS A 907 -27.76 -14.12 -22.16
CA HIS A 907 -27.02 -13.05 -22.83
C HIS A 907 -27.36 -12.87 -24.33
N ALA A 908 -27.55 -13.97 -25.07
CA ALA A 908 -27.87 -13.93 -26.49
C ALA A 908 -29.18 -13.18 -26.82
N ASN A 909 -30.13 -13.18 -25.89
CA ASN A 909 -31.45 -12.57 -26.06
C ASN A 909 -31.57 -11.18 -25.44
N ASP A 910 -30.51 -10.67 -24.79
CA ASP A 910 -30.54 -9.40 -24.08
C ASP A 910 -30.84 -8.22 -25.03
N GLN A 911 -31.86 -7.45 -24.70
CA GLN A 911 -32.35 -6.30 -25.45
C GLN A 911 -31.99 -4.97 -24.81
N GLY A 912 -31.46 -4.95 -23.58
CA GLY A 912 -31.28 -3.72 -22.86
C GLY A 912 -31.23 -3.88 -21.35
N TYR A 913 -31.22 -2.76 -20.65
CA TYR A 913 -31.11 -2.74 -19.19
C TYR A 913 -31.86 -1.56 -18.58
N VAL A 914 -32.32 -1.75 -17.35
CA VAL A 914 -32.97 -0.73 -16.52
C VAL A 914 -31.90 0.08 -15.79
N THR A 915 -31.96 1.42 -15.88
CA THR A 915 -31.03 2.30 -15.18
C THR A 915 -31.58 2.79 -13.87
N SER A 916 -32.80 3.32 -13.90
CA SER A 916 -33.41 4.03 -12.79
C SER A 916 -34.81 3.51 -12.54
N VAL A 917 -35.18 3.39 -11.27
CA VAL A 917 -36.51 2.93 -10.86
C VAL A 917 -37.00 3.77 -9.68
N GLY A 918 -38.31 3.94 -9.58
CA GLY A 918 -38.95 4.60 -8.45
C GLY A 918 -40.42 4.21 -8.37
N TYR A 919 -40.98 4.19 -7.16
CA TYR A 919 -42.43 4.15 -7.02
C TYR A 919 -42.95 5.57 -7.22
N SER A 920 -43.91 5.75 -8.13
CA SER A 920 -44.57 7.03 -8.37
C SER A 920 -45.88 7.07 -7.58
N PRO A 921 -46.00 7.93 -6.54
CA PRO A 921 -47.26 8.14 -5.84
C PRO A 921 -48.35 8.73 -6.75
N ASP A 922 -47.97 9.59 -7.71
CA ASP A 922 -48.89 10.19 -8.69
C ASP A 922 -49.54 9.13 -9.60
N LEU A 923 -48.82 8.05 -9.93
CA LEU A 923 -49.30 6.98 -10.80
C LEU A 923 -49.73 5.71 -10.05
N GLY A 924 -49.43 5.62 -8.75
CA GLY A 924 -49.74 4.49 -7.89
C GLY A 924 -49.02 3.19 -8.28
N GLN A 925 -47.84 3.26 -8.90
CA GLN A 925 -47.08 2.09 -9.38
C GLN A 925 -45.58 2.39 -9.51
N MET A 926 -44.77 1.34 -9.66
CA MET A 926 -43.36 1.48 -10.05
C MET A 926 -43.25 2.03 -11.48
N ILE A 927 -42.25 2.85 -11.73
CA ILE A 927 -41.83 3.30 -13.06
C ILE A 927 -40.31 3.20 -13.16
N GLY A 928 -39.78 3.16 -14.38
CA GLY A 928 -38.34 3.18 -14.56
C GLY A 928 -37.90 3.75 -15.90
N LEU A 929 -36.61 4.09 -15.96
CA LEU A 929 -35.91 4.42 -17.19
C LEU A 929 -34.97 3.27 -17.54
N GLY A 930 -34.73 3.06 -18.83
CA GLY A 930 -33.79 2.05 -19.29
C GLY A 930 -33.42 2.24 -20.75
N PHE A 931 -32.39 1.53 -21.19
CA PHE A 931 -31.96 1.53 -22.58
C PHE A 931 -32.43 0.25 -23.25
N VAL A 932 -33.21 0.36 -24.32
CA VAL A 932 -33.69 -0.77 -25.11
C VAL A 932 -33.21 -0.62 -26.55
N LYS A 933 -32.69 -1.70 -27.15
CA LYS A 933 -32.31 -1.74 -28.58
C LYS A 933 -33.49 -1.30 -29.44
N ARG A 934 -33.29 -0.24 -30.22
CA ARG A 934 -34.35 0.43 -31.02
C ARG A 934 -35.57 0.83 -30.18
N GLY A 935 -35.34 1.34 -28.97
CA GLY A 935 -36.40 1.61 -27.99
C GLY A 935 -37.54 2.50 -28.51
N PRO A 936 -37.25 3.68 -29.09
CA PRO A 936 -38.29 4.58 -29.62
C PRO A 936 -39.19 3.97 -30.70
N GLU A 937 -38.67 3.00 -31.47
CA GLU A 937 -39.43 2.29 -32.50
C GLU A 937 -40.33 1.18 -31.93
N ARG A 938 -40.29 0.94 -30.62
CA ARG A 938 -40.94 -0.19 -29.91
C ARG A 938 -41.93 0.28 -28.84
N MET A 939 -42.42 1.50 -28.95
CA MET A 939 -43.37 2.07 -28.00
C MET A 939 -44.64 1.21 -27.91
N GLY A 940 -45.09 0.91 -26.69
CA GLY A 940 -46.21 0.02 -26.40
C GLY A 940 -45.87 -1.48 -26.41
N GLU A 941 -44.65 -1.88 -26.79
CA GLU A 941 -44.24 -3.29 -26.77
C GLU A 941 -44.08 -3.79 -25.33
N ARG A 942 -44.54 -5.03 -25.08
CA ARG A 942 -44.34 -5.73 -23.80
C ARG A 942 -43.05 -6.51 -23.80
N MET A 943 -42.29 -6.36 -22.72
CA MET A 943 -40.96 -6.91 -22.52
C MET A 943 -40.86 -7.56 -21.14
N GLN A 944 -39.94 -8.49 -21.00
CA GLN A 944 -39.64 -9.13 -19.72
C GLN A 944 -38.39 -8.50 -19.11
N VAL A 945 -38.52 -7.90 -17.93
CA VAL A 945 -37.40 -7.49 -17.09
C VAL A 945 -37.03 -8.62 -16.15
N VAL A 946 -35.74 -8.94 -16.05
CA VAL A 946 -35.20 -10.00 -15.18
C VAL A 946 -33.96 -9.51 -14.43
N ASP A 947 -33.98 -9.69 -13.11
CA ASP A 947 -32.85 -9.52 -12.20
C ASP A 947 -32.57 -10.86 -11.53
N HIS A 948 -31.57 -11.57 -12.05
CA HIS A 948 -31.18 -12.89 -11.54
C HIS A 948 -30.63 -12.84 -10.12
N VAL A 949 -30.01 -11.72 -9.72
CA VAL A 949 -29.38 -11.59 -8.39
C VAL A 949 -30.46 -11.43 -7.31
N ARG A 950 -31.49 -10.64 -7.60
CA ARG A 950 -32.57 -10.36 -6.64
C ARG A 950 -33.81 -11.26 -6.85
N GLY A 951 -33.78 -12.15 -7.84
CA GLY A 951 -34.89 -13.03 -8.19
C GLY A 951 -36.14 -12.29 -8.67
N VAL A 952 -35.98 -11.10 -9.27
CA VAL A 952 -37.10 -10.28 -9.75
C VAL A 952 -37.39 -10.58 -11.21
N ARG A 953 -38.66 -10.81 -11.53
CA ARG A 953 -39.16 -10.96 -12.89
C ARG A 953 -40.43 -10.13 -13.04
N CYS A 954 -40.41 -9.17 -13.97
CA CYS A 954 -41.50 -8.21 -14.17
C CYS A 954 -41.79 -8.04 -15.66
N GLU A 955 -43.04 -8.18 -16.08
CA GLU A 955 -43.46 -7.75 -17.42
C GLU A 955 -43.65 -6.23 -17.42
N VAL A 956 -43.08 -5.55 -18.41
CA VAL A 956 -43.15 -4.09 -18.57
C VAL A 956 -43.60 -3.74 -19.98
N GLU A 957 -44.26 -2.61 -20.13
CA GLU A 957 -44.55 -1.93 -21.39
C GLU A 957 -43.50 -0.83 -21.61
N ILE A 958 -42.97 -0.74 -22.83
CA ILE A 958 -42.12 0.38 -23.25
C ILE A 958 -43.01 1.62 -23.45
N VAL A 959 -42.70 2.71 -22.76
CA VAL A 959 -43.44 3.98 -22.81
C VAL A 959 -42.50 5.16 -23.02
N GLU A 960 -43.07 6.32 -23.31
CA GLU A 960 -42.30 7.57 -23.39
C GLU A 960 -41.58 7.84 -22.07
N THR A 961 -40.44 8.53 -22.14
CA THR A 961 -39.60 8.80 -20.96
C THR A 961 -40.28 9.71 -19.93
N VAL A 962 -41.27 10.50 -20.34
CA VAL A 962 -42.00 11.43 -19.48
C VAL A 962 -43.34 10.80 -19.07
N PHE A 963 -43.46 10.43 -17.80
CA PHE A 963 -44.64 9.75 -17.25
C PHE A 963 -45.71 10.71 -16.73
N VAL A 964 -45.30 11.86 -16.20
CA VAL A 964 -46.19 12.86 -15.58
C VAL A 964 -46.03 14.21 -16.28
N ASP A 965 -47.15 14.85 -16.62
CA ASP A 965 -47.22 16.17 -17.28
C ASP A 965 -46.31 16.27 -18.53
N PRO A 966 -46.53 15.45 -19.58
CA PRO A 966 -45.68 15.44 -20.78
C PRO A 966 -45.63 16.79 -21.50
N GLU A 967 -46.69 17.59 -21.42
CA GLU A 967 -46.77 18.94 -22.01
C GLU A 967 -45.94 19.99 -21.21
N GLY A 968 -45.59 19.69 -19.97
CA GLY A 968 -44.77 20.55 -19.11
C GLY A 968 -45.49 21.80 -18.64
N GLY A 969 -46.80 21.75 -18.45
CA GLY A 969 -47.59 22.88 -17.95
C GLY A 969 -47.20 23.26 -16.53
N ARG A 970 -46.99 22.28 -15.66
CA ARG A 970 -46.73 22.49 -14.22
C ARG A 970 -45.41 23.21 -13.96
N VAL A 971 -44.37 22.94 -14.76
CA VAL A 971 -43.06 23.59 -14.64
C VAL A 971 -43.04 25.02 -15.18
N ARG A 972 -43.83 25.31 -16.22
CA ARG A 972 -43.86 26.62 -16.87
C ARG A 972 -44.68 27.64 -16.09
N GLY A 973 -45.67 27.16 -15.33
CA GLY A 973 -46.59 27.99 -14.55
C GLY A 973 -47.77 28.46 -15.38
#